data_AF-A0A7J8PB18-F1
#
_entry.id   AF-A0A7J8PB18-F1
#
_cell.length_a   1.000
_cell.length_b   1.000
_cell.length_c   1.000
_cell.angle_alpha   90.00
_cell.angle_beta   90.00
_cell.angle_gamma   90.00
#
_symmetry.space_group_name_H-M   'P 1'
#
loop_
_entity.id
_entity.type
_entity.pdbx_description
1 polymer ?
#
loop_
_entity_poly.entity_id
_entity_poly.type
_entity_poly.pdbx_seq_one_letter_code
_entity_poly.pdbx_strand_id
1 'polypeptide(L)'
;MIRPTKLMLDLKDVPYEWHEIFGGSNRFAVGLLWLPVVFIYLMDIQIWYSIYSAFVGAGVGLFLHLGEIRNIQQLKLRFQFFASAIQFNLMPEEQLLNARGTFRSKINDAVHRLKLRYGLGRPFRKLESNRVEAYKFALIWNKIITIFREEDIISDREVELLELPQNSWNVRVIRWPCLLLCNELLLALSQAKELVDASDKGLWYKICKSEYRRCAVIEAYDSIKHMMLEILNVQSEENSILTVLFQEIDHSIEIEKFTKTFRMTALPHLHMKLIKLVDILTKPKKDVNQVVNTLQALYEIAVRDFFKDKRTIEQLREDGLAPRDPAAMAGLLFENAVKLPDPSDEKFYRQVRRLHTILTSRDSMQNIPVNLEARRRIAFFSNSLFMNMPHAPQVEKMMAFSVLTPYYNEEVLYSREQLRTENEDGISILYYLQTIYDDEWKNFMERMRREGMVKDDEIWTTKMRDLRLWASYRGQTLTRTVRGMMYYYRALMMLAFLDSASEMDIREGARELGSMRRDGGLDSFNSERSPSSRTLSRANSSLGLLFKGHEQGTCMMKYTYVVACQIYGAQKAKKDPHAEEILYLMKQHEALRVAYVDEVSTGRDEKEYYSVLVKYDQQLEKEVEIYRVKLPGPLKLGEGKPENQNHALIFTRGGAVQTIDMNQDNYFEEALKMRNLLEEYRQYYGIRKPTILG
;
A
#
# COMPACT_ATOMS: atom_id res chain seq x y z
N MET A 1 31.98 45.43 34.55
CA MET A 1 31.88 44.64 35.79
C MET A 1 33.22 44.45 36.50
N ILE A 2 34.32 44.12 35.82
CA ILE A 2 35.62 43.81 36.46
C ILE A 2 36.16 44.94 37.36
N ARG A 3 36.17 46.19 36.89
CA ARG A 3 36.63 47.36 37.67
C ARG A 3 35.80 47.63 38.93
N PRO A 4 34.45 47.71 38.87
CA PRO A 4 33.62 47.85 40.07
C PRO A 4 33.71 46.64 41.03
N THR A 5 33.87 45.41 40.52
CA THR A 5 34.08 44.22 41.38
C THR A 5 35.38 44.28 42.16
N LYS A 6 36.48 44.72 41.54
CA LYS A 6 37.77 44.93 42.25
C LYS A 6 37.63 45.99 43.33
N LEU A 7 37.01 47.13 42.99
CA LEU A 7 36.72 48.20 43.95
C LEU A 7 35.87 47.72 45.13
N MET A 8 34.84 46.89 44.90
CA MET A 8 34.00 46.36 45.98
C MET A 8 34.71 45.34 46.88
N LEU A 9 35.65 44.57 46.34
CA LEU A 9 36.46 43.62 47.11
C LEU A 9 37.57 44.31 47.91
N ASP A 10 38.06 45.46 47.45
CA ASP A 10 39.11 46.26 48.10
C ASP A 10 38.57 47.16 49.24
N LEU A 11 37.24 47.34 49.33
CA LEU A 11 36.60 48.04 50.46
C LEU A 11 36.80 47.24 51.76
N LYS A 12 37.29 47.90 52.81
CA LYS A 12 37.42 47.37 54.17
C LYS A 12 36.65 48.26 55.13
N ASP A 13 36.04 47.67 56.16
CA ASP A 13 35.30 48.35 57.22
C ASP A 13 34.09 49.18 56.74
N VAL A 14 33.19 48.55 55.97
CA VAL A 14 31.91 49.15 55.56
C VAL A 14 30.83 48.79 56.59
N PRO A 15 30.21 49.76 57.29
CA PRO A 15 29.10 49.49 58.19
C PRO A 15 27.84 49.23 57.36
N TYR A 16 27.32 48.02 57.44
CA TYR A 16 26.14 47.59 56.71
C TYR A 16 24.88 47.74 57.60
N GLU A 17 23.83 48.42 57.13
CA GLU A 17 22.60 48.68 57.91
C GLU A 17 21.64 47.46 58.01
N TRP A 18 21.86 46.42 57.21
CA TRP A 18 21.11 45.16 57.21
C TRP A 18 21.79 44.05 58.04
N HIS A 19 21.02 43.02 58.42
CA HIS A 19 21.51 41.90 59.21
C HIS A 19 22.52 41.05 58.41
N GLU A 20 23.77 40.95 58.87
CA GLU A 20 24.81 40.13 58.22
C GLU A 20 24.55 38.63 58.44
N ILE A 21 23.84 38.00 57.51
CA ILE A 21 23.54 36.55 57.57
C ILE A 21 24.79 35.70 57.27
N PHE A 22 25.78 36.24 56.56
CA PHE A 22 27.02 35.53 56.22
C PHE A 22 28.25 36.42 56.47
N GLY A 23 29.25 35.90 57.19
CA GLY A 23 30.53 36.57 57.45
C GLY A 23 31.38 36.70 56.19
N GLY A 24 31.14 37.77 55.42
CA GLY A 24 31.78 38.03 54.12
C GLY A 24 30.93 38.89 53.19
N SER A 25 30.35 39.98 53.72
CA SER A 25 29.35 40.84 53.08
C SER A 25 29.75 41.38 51.69
N ASN A 26 31.02 41.75 51.49
CA ASN A 26 31.51 42.23 50.18
C ASN A 26 31.51 41.12 49.11
N ARG A 27 31.82 39.86 49.47
CA ARG A 27 31.85 38.73 48.52
C ARG A 27 30.44 38.33 48.10
N PHE A 28 29.49 38.37 49.04
CA PHE A 28 28.08 38.11 48.77
C PHE A 28 27.46 39.19 47.86
N ALA A 29 27.75 40.47 48.11
CA ALA A 29 27.32 41.58 47.26
C ALA A 29 27.89 41.46 45.83
N VAL A 30 29.16 41.07 45.68
CA VAL A 30 29.76 40.77 44.36
C VAL A 30 29.03 39.61 43.68
N GLY A 31 28.66 38.56 44.41
CA GLY A 31 27.85 37.46 43.90
C GLY A 31 26.51 37.95 43.36
N LEU A 32 25.77 38.75 44.14
CA LEU A 32 24.49 39.34 43.72
C LEU A 32 24.64 40.27 42.50
N LEU A 33 25.76 41.00 42.41
CA LEU A 33 26.05 41.91 41.30
C LEU A 33 26.32 41.14 39.99
N TRP A 34 27.00 39.99 40.06
CA TRP A 34 27.29 39.15 38.89
C TRP A 34 26.15 38.18 38.54
N LEU A 35 25.27 37.86 39.47
CA LEU A 35 24.19 36.89 39.30
C LEU A 35 23.29 37.21 38.09
N PRO A 36 22.83 38.47 37.84
CA PRO A 36 22.13 38.82 36.60
C PRO A 36 22.95 38.59 35.33
N VAL A 37 24.25 38.88 35.36
CA VAL A 37 25.16 38.69 34.21
C VAL A 37 25.34 37.21 33.90
N VAL A 38 25.47 36.37 34.94
CA VAL A 38 25.53 34.92 34.80
C VAL A 38 24.22 34.38 34.23
N PHE A 39 23.06 34.87 34.69
CA PHE A 39 21.77 34.49 34.11
C PHE A 39 21.62 34.88 32.64
N ILE A 40 22.09 36.07 32.25
CA ILE A 40 22.13 36.47 30.83
C ILE A 40 23.02 35.51 30.03
N TYR A 41 24.19 35.15 30.55
CA TYR A 41 25.08 34.22 29.86
C TYR A 41 24.50 32.80 29.73
N LEU A 42 23.79 32.31 30.75
CA LEU A 42 23.07 31.03 30.68
C LEU A 42 21.93 31.08 29.67
N MET A 43 21.17 32.18 29.62
CA MET A 43 20.14 32.41 28.61
C MET A 43 20.73 32.46 27.21
N ASP A 44 21.84 33.18 27.00
CA ASP A 44 22.52 33.25 25.72
C ASP A 44 23.04 31.88 25.28
N ILE A 45 23.63 31.09 26.19
CA ILE A 45 24.02 29.70 25.91
C ILE A 45 22.81 28.86 25.48
N GLN A 46 21.67 29.00 26.16
CA GLN A 46 20.47 28.26 25.80
C GLN A 46 19.93 28.66 24.41
N ILE A 47 20.00 29.94 24.06
CA ILE A 47 19.64 30.43 22.73
C ILE A 47 20.59 29.84 21.67
N TRP A 48 21.91 29.91 21.89
CA TRP A 48 22.90 29.34 20.98
C TRP A 48 22.78 27.82 20.86
N TYR A 49 22.53 27.11 21.96
CA TYR A 49 22.26 25.68 21.95
C TYR A 49 20.99 25.36 21.15
N SER A 50 19.93 26.14 21.30
CA SER A 50 18.67 25.95 20.55
C SER A 50 18.89 26.16 19.05
N ILE A 51 19.65 27.18 18.66
CA ILE A 51 20.01 27.43 17.26
C ILE A 51 20.89 26.29 16.72
N TYR A 52 21.95 25.92 17.44
CA TYR A 52 22.87 24.86 17.01
C TYR A 52 22.18 23.49 16.93
N SER A 53 21.37 23.14 17.93
CA SER A 53 20.59 21.89 17.93
C SER A 53 19.57 21.85 16.80
N ALA A 54 18.96 22.98 16.41
CA ALA A 54 18.12 23.05 15.22
C ALA A 54 18.91 22.80 13.93
N PHE A 55 20.11 23.38 13.77
CA PHE A 55 20.96 23.12 12.59
C PHE A 55 21.47 21.69 12.54
N VAL A 56 21.95 21.14 13.66
CA VAL A 56 22.39 19.75 13.75
C VAL A 56 21.21 18.81 13.52
N GLY A 57 20.06 19.07 14.12
CA GLY A 57 18.83 18.31 13.92
C GLY A 57 18.37 18.34 12.46
N ALA A 58 18.43 19.49 11.79
CA ALA A 58 18.15 19.62 10.37
C ALA A 58 19.17 18.85 9.51
N GLY A 59 20.46 18.95 9.83
CA GLY A 59 21.53 18.19 9.17
C GLY A 59 21.33 16.69 9.29
N VAL A 60 21.12 16.19 10.52
CA VAL A 60 20.82 14.78 10.80
C VAL A 60 19.55 14.34 10.08
N GLY A 61 18.48 15.15 10.12
CA GLY A 61 17.24 14.87 9.41
C GLY A 61 17.42 14.73 7.89
N LEU A 62 18.21 15.62 7.28
CA LEU A 62 18.58 15.54 5.86
C LEU A 62 19.41 14.27 5.57
N PHE A 63 20.39 13.92 6.41
CA PHE A 63 21.17 12.70 6.24
C PHE A 63 20.35 11.42 6.43
N LEU A 64 19.33 11.47 7.29
CA LEU A 64 18.35 10.40 7.48
C LEU A 64 17.25 10.38 6.41
N HIS A 65 17.20 11.38 5.51
CA HIS A 65 16.20 11.53 4.45
C HIS A 65 14.76 11.57 4.99
N LEU A 66 14.61 12.08 6.23
CA LEU A 66 13.31 12.22 6.88
C LEU A 66 12.48 13.25 6.12
N GLY A 67 11.34 12.80 5.59
CA GLY A 67 10.43 13.66 4.84
C GLY A 67 10.95 14.06 3.47
N GLU A 68 11.73 13.22 2.78
CA GLU A 68 12.13 13.49 1.40
C GLU A 68 10.93 13.38 0.42
N ILE A 69 10.09 12.37 0.62
CA ILE A 69 8.83 12.19 -0.10
C ILE A 69 7.71 12.77 0.76
N ARG A 70 7.31 14.00 0.47
CA ARG A 70 6.20 14.72 1.12
C ARG A 70 4.99 14.85 0.23
N ASN A 71 5.19 14.78 -1.08
CA ASN A 71 4.14 14.92 -2.07
C ASN A 71 4.23 13.84 -3.16
N ILE A 72 3.16 13.77 -3.93
CA ILE A 72 3.00 12.77 -5.00
C ILE A 72 4.04 12.96 -6.13
N GLN A 73 4.56 14.16 -6.34
CA GLN A 73 5.53 14.44 -7.39
C GLN A 73 6.89 13.85 -7.03
N GLN A 74 7.31 14.00 -5.78
CA GLN A 74 8.49 13.34 -5.22
C GLN A 74 8.32 11.82 -5.22
N LEU A 75 7.11 11.33 -4.90
CA LEU A 75 6.78 9.91 -5.03
C LEU A 75 7.01 9.42 -6.46
N LYS A 76 6.48 10.12 -7.47
CA LYS A 76 6.64 9.76 -8.90
C LYS A 76 8.11 9.64 -9.31
N LEU A 77 8.96 10.57 -8.86
CA LEU A 77 10.40 10.57 -9.17
C LEU A 77 11.12 9.36 -8.56
N ARG A 78 10.73 8.98 -7.33
CA ARG A 78 11.34 7.90 -6.57
C ARG A 78 10.75 6.52 -6.87
N PHE A 79 9.53 6.43 -7.39
CA PHE A 79 8.79 5.18 -7.59
C PHE A 79 9.56 4.16 -8.44
N GLN A 80 10.28 4.60 -9.48
CA GLN A 80 11.11 3.73 -10.31
C GLN A 80 12.20 2.96 -9.53
N PHE A 81 12.58 3.43 -8.35
CA PHE A 81 13.55 2.79 -7.46
C PHE A 81 12.90 1.87 -6.42
N PHE A 82 11.56 1.85 -6.29
CA PHE A 82 10.86 1.11 -5.24
C PHE A 82 11.07 -0.39 -5.37
N ALA A 83 10.96 -0.92 -6.58
CA ALA A 83 11.22 -2.34 -6.82
C ALA A 83 12.61 -2.73 -6.33
N SER A 84 13.63 -1.91 -6.63
CA SER A 84 15.00 -2.15 -6.18
C SER A 84 15.17 -1.96 -4.66
N ALA A 85 14.49 -0.98 -4.06
CA ALA A 85 14.54 -0.74 -2.62
C ALA A 85 13.87 -1.88 -1.83
N ILE A 86 12.71 -2.37 -2.30
CA ILE A 86 12.01 -3.52 -1.71
C ILE A 86 12.86 -4.78 -1.85
N GLN A 87 13.45 -5.01 -3.03
CA GLN A 87 14.33 -6.16 -3.24
C GLN A 87 15.57 -6.11 -2.32
N PHE A 88 16.13 -4.92 -2.11
CA PHE A 88 17.34 -4.76 -1.33
C PHE A 88 17.09 -4.82 0.19
N ASN A 89 16.00 -4.21 0.66
CA ASN A 89 15.70 -4.12 2.09
C ASN A 89 14.78 -5.24 2.59
N LEU A 90 13.70 -5.57 1.86
CA LEU A 90 12.65 -6.46 2.37
C LEU A 90 12.83 -7.92 1.95
N MET A 91 13.56 -8.19 0.87
CA MET A 91 13.82 -9.56 0.41
C MET A 91 15.13 -10.09 0.99
N PRO A 92 15.18 -11.37 1.38
CA PRO A 92 16.41 -11.98 1.84
C PRO A 92 17.41 -12.05 0.69
N GLU A 93 18.67 -11.69 0.95
CA GLU A 93 19.73 -11.97 0.00
C GLU A 93 19.92 -13.49 -0.12
N GLU A 94 19.72 -14.05 -1.31
CA GLU A 94 20.13 -15.42 -1.67
C GLU A 94 21.65 -15.64 -1.60
N GLN A 95 22.41 -14.60 -1.24
CA GLN A 95 23.86 -14.70 -1.05
C GLN A 95 24.15 -15.50 0.22
N LEU A 96 24.26 -16.81 0.00
CA LEU A 96 25.18 -17.75 0.62
C LEU A 96 25.76 -17.23 1.94
N LEU A 97 25.41 -17.94 3.01
CA LEU A 97 25.95 -17.90 4.38
C LEU A 97 27.47 -17.65 4.53
N ASN A 98 28.23 -17.68 3.44
CA ASN A 98 29.68 -17.54 3.35
C ASN A 98 30.18 -16.12 3.02
N ALA A 99 29.33 -15.14 2.66
CA ALA A 99 29.78 -13.78 2.29
C ALA A 99 29.50 -12.69 3.34
N ARG A 100 28.77 -13.01 4.42
CA ARG A 100 28.50 -12.10 5.55
C ARG A 100 29.78 -11.89 6.38
N GLY A 101 30.68 -11.02 5.92
CA GLY A 101 31.84 -10.64 6.73
C GLY A 101 32.98 -9.91 6.01
N THR A 102 33.10 -10.06 4.70
CA THR A 102 34.25 -9.46 3.98
C THR A 102 34.05 -7.94 3.84
N PHE A 103 35.07 -7.14 4.16
CA PHE A 103 35.05 -5.67 4.05
C PHE A 103 34.54 -5.18 2.68
N ARG A 104 34.84 -5.93 1.61
CA ARG A 104 34.36 -5.69 0.24
C ARG A 104 32.84 -5.79 0.08
N SER A 105 32.18 -6.72 0.77
CA SER A 105 30.71 -6.86 0.75
C SER A 105 30.04 -5.65 1.41
N LYS A 106 30.57 -5.19 2.56
CA LYS A 106 30.08 -4.00 3.27
C LYS A 106 30.26 -2.72 2.45
N ILE A 107 31.36 -2.59 1.70
CA ILE A 107 31.57 -1.47 0.78
C ILE A 107 30.57 -1.54 -0.39
N ASN A 108 30.40 -2.70 -1.01
CA ASN A 108 29.44 -2.86 -2.09
C ASN A 108 28.01 -2.55 -1.62
N ASP A 109 27.63 -3.03 -0.44
CA ASP A 109 26.36 -2.74 0.20
C ASP A 109 26.17 -1.23 0.44
N ALA A 110 27.19 -0.56 1.00
CA ALA A 110 27.18 0.89 1.20
C ALA A 110 27.04 1.65 -0.13
N VAL A 111 27.72 1.22 -1.19
CA VAL A 111 27.61 1.82 -2.53
C VAL A 111 26.23 1.58 -3.14
N HIS A 112 25.65 0.39 -2.99
CA HIS A 112 24.30 0.09 -3.47
C HIS A 112 23.25 0.91 -2.71
N ARG A 113 23.36 1.02 -1.39
CA ARG A 113 22.51 1.86 -0.56
C ARG A 113 22.63 3.33 -0.96
N LEU A 114 23.84 3.83 -1.21
CA LEU A 114 24.08 5.19 -1.71
C LEU A 114 23.43 5.43 -3.09
N LYS A 115 23.54 4.46 -4.00
CA LYS A 115 22.89 4.53 -5.32
C LYS A 115 21.36 4.58 -5.22
N LEU A 116 20.76 3.71 -4.40
CA LEU A 116 19.31 3.72 -4.17
C LEU A 116 18.84 5.04 -3.54
N ARG A 117 19.59 5.52 -2.53
CA ARG A 117 19.30 6.74 -1.79
C ARG A 117 19.34 7.99 -2.66
N TYR A 118 20.34 8.15 -3.52
CA TYR A 118 20.43 9.34 -4.39
C TYR A 118 19.85 9.13 -5.80
N GLY A 119 19.23 7.97 -6.05
CA GLY A 119 18.63 7.67 -7.36
C GLY A 119 19.66 7.58 -8.48
N LEU A 120 20.87 7.12 -8.18
CA LEU A 120 21.97 7.02 -9.16
C LEU A 120 21.87 5.70 -9.91
N GLY A 121 21.48 5.76 -11.18
CA GLY A 121 21.43 4.60 -12.08
C GLY A 121 20.20 4.58 -12.98
N ARG A 122 20.04 3.50 -13.76
CA ARG A 122 18.85 3.23 -14.59
C ARG A 122 18.14 1.96 -14.09
N PRO A 123 17.47 2.01 -12.91
CA PRO A 123 16.90 0.84 -12.24
C PRO A 123 15.85 0.10 -13.09
N PHE A 124 15.11 0.82 -13.94
CA PHE A 124 14.09 0.24 -14.81
C PHE A 124 14.65 -0.77 -15.82
N ARG A 125 15.88 -0.59 -16.35
CA ARG A 125 16.49 -1.58 -17.25
C ARG A 125 16.77 -2.90 -16.53
N LYS A 126 17.09 -2.83 -15.24
CA LYS A 126 17.25 -4.00 -14.38
C LYS A 126 15.89 -4.67 -14.13
N LEU A 127 14.84 -3.89 -13.92
CA LEU A 127 13.48 -4.41 -13.71
C LEU A 127 12.89 -5.06 -14.97
N GLU A 128 13.13 -4.49 -16.16
CA GLU A 128 12.71 -5.08 -17.44
C GLU A 128 13.46 -6.39 -17.75
N SER A 129 14.72 -6.49 -17.34
CA SER A 129 15.53 -7.69 -17.54
C SER A 129 15.26 -8.77 -16.49
N ASN A 130 14.88 -8.41 -15.26
CA ASN A 130 14.53 -9.36 -14.19
C ASN A 130 13.02 -9.40 -13.93
N ARG A 131 12.32 -10.25 -14.69
CA ARG A 131 10.86 -10.43 -14.60
C ARG A 131 10.39 -10.88 -13.21
N VAL A 132 11.19 -11.68 -12.50
CA VAL A 132 10.84 -12.18 -11.17
C VAL A 132 10.81 -11.03 -10.15
N GLU A 133 11.82 -10.16 -10.15
CA GLU A 133 11.85 -8.96 -9.30
C GLU A 133 10.63 -8.07 -9.55
N ALA A 134 10.24 -7.89 -10.82
CA ALA A 134 9.06 -7.10 -11.19
C ALA A 134 7.76 -7.71 -10.67
N TYR A 135 7.59 -9.03 -10.76
CA TYR A 135 6.39 -9.70 -10.24
C TYR A 135 6.32 -9.68 -8.71
N LYS A 136 7.44 -9.90 -8.00
CA LYS A 136 7.49 -9.79 -6.52
C LYS A 136 7.12 -8.39 -6.06
N PHE A 137 7.65 -7.36 -6.72
CA PHE A 137 7.30 -5.97 -6.44
C PHE A 137 5.81 -5.69 -6.69
N ALA A 138 5.28 -6.11 -7.84
CA ALA A 138 3.87 -5.92 -8.18
C ALA A 138 2.94 -6.61 -7.17
N LEU A 139 3.29 -7.80 -6.69
CA LEU A 139 2.55 -8.50 -5.64
C LEU A 139 2.48 -7.67 -4.35
N ILE A 140 3.63 -7.24 -3.81
CA ILE A 140 3.69 -6.43 -2.57
C ILE A 140 2.90 -5.14 -2.74
N TRP A 141 3.16 -4.41 -3.81
CA TRP A 141 2.50 -3.13 -4.08
C TRP A 141 0.98 -3.30 -4.21
N ASN A 142 0.52 -4.24 -5.04
CA ASN A 142 -0.91 -4.46 -5.23
C ASN A 142 -1.58 -4.97 -3.95
N LYS A 143 -0.88 -5.70 -3.09
CA LYS A 143 -1.42 -6.08 -1.79
C LYS A 143 -1.62 -4.89 -0.88
N ILE A 144 -0.67 -3.94 -0.84
CA ILE A 144 -0.84 -2.67 -0.10
C ILE A 144 -2.07 -1.91 -0.60
N ILE A 145 -2.21 -1.75 -1.93
CA ILE A 145 -3.38 -1.08 -2.53
C ILE A 145 -4.68 -1.82 -2.21
N THR A 146 -4.66 -3.16 -2.19
CA THR A 146 -5.82 -3.97 -1.81
C THR A 146 -6.20 -3.75 -0.34
N ILE A 147 -5.23 -3.68 0.58
CA ILE A 147 -5.50 -3.37 1.99
C ILE A 147 -6.11 -1.97 2.13
N PHE A 148 -5.60 -0.97 1.43
CA PHE A 148 -6.19 0.38 1.46
C PHE A 148 -7.64 0.37 1.00
N ARG A 149 -7.98 -0.50 0.03
CA ARG A 149 -9.36 -0.68 -0.41
C ARG A 149 -10.21 -1.45 0.60
N GLU A 150 -9.67 -2.49 1.25
CA GLU A 150 -10.32 -3.23 2.35
C GLU A 150 -10.65 -2.31 3.54
N GLU A 151 -9.82 -1.30 3.78
CA GLU A 151 -10.00 -0.29 4.83
C GLU A 151 -10.88 0.91 4.42
N ASP A 152 -11.33 0.93 3.16
CA ASP A 152 -12.14 2.01 2.56
C ASP A 152 -11.43 3.37 2.46
N ILE A 153 -10.10 3.39 2.47
CA ILE A 153 -9.30 4.62 2.35
C ILE A 153 -9.21 5.09 0.88
N ILE A 154 -9.39 4.17 -0.08
CA ILE A 154 -9.41 4.47 -1.53
C ILE A 154 -10.63 3.86 -2.21
N SER A 155 -11.07 4.46 -3.32
CA SER A 155 -12.16 4.00 -4.17
C SER A 155 -11.73 2.91 -5.17
N ASP A 156 -12.68 2.20 -5.77
CA ASP A 156 -12.40 1.19 -6.82
C ASP A 156 -11.70 1.80 -8.04
N ARG A 157 -12.07 3.04 -8.38
CA ARG A 157 -11.40 3.79 -9.44
C ARG A 157 -9.94 4.08 -9.10
N GLU A 158 -9.65 4.50 -7.87
CA GLU A 158 -8.27 4.79 -7.45
C GLU A 158 -7.42 3.53 -7.40
N VAL A 159 -7.99 2.39 -7.02
CA VAL A 159 -7.31 1.10 -7.11
C VAL A 159 -6.84 0.82 -8.54
N GLU A 160 -7.70 0.99 -9.56
CA GLU A 160 -7.32 0.81 -10.98
C GLU A 160 -6.19 1.77 -11.41
N LEU A 161 -6.09 2.95 -10.80
CA LEU A 161 -5.07 3.95 -11.13
C LEU A 161 -3.72 3.69 -10.44
N LEU A 162 -3.75 3.08 -9.26
CA LEU A 162 -2.59 2.83 -8.40
C LEU A 162 -1.99 1.45 -8.60
N GLU A 163 -2.76 0.47 -9.08
CA GLU A 163 -2.28 -0.89 -9.28
C GLU A 163 -1.21 -1.00 -10.37
N LEU A 164 -0.33 -1.98 -10.19
CA LEU A 164 0.58 -2.49 -11.21
C LEU A 164 -0.11 -3.65 -11.93
N PRO A 165 -0.71 -3.43 -13.11
CA PRO A 165 -1.41 -4.48 -13.81
C PRO A 165 -0.44 -5.53 -14.34
N GLN A 166 -0.94 -6.74 -14.49
CA GLN A 166 -0.19 -7.79 -15.18
C GLN A 166 -0.03 -7.49 -16.67
N ASN A 167 0.95 -8.13 -17.29
CA ASN A 167 1.10 -8.12 -18.74
C ASN A 167 -0.10 -8.86 -19.37
N SER A 168 -1.05 -8.08 -19.89
CA SER A 168 -2.13 -8.52 -20.77
C SER A 168 -1.89 -7.91 -22.15
N TRP A 169 -2.54 -8.45 -23.19
CA TRP A 169 -2.48 -7.92 -24.57
C TRP A 169 -1.07 -7.84 -25.17
N ASN A 170 -0.14 -8.67 -24.69
CA ASN A 170 1.26 -8.73 -25.14
C ASN A 170 2.00 -7.38 -25.16
N VAL A 171 1.67 -6.48 -24.22
CA VAL A 171 2.36 -5.19 -24.07
C VAL A 171 3.85 -5.41 -23.81
N ARG A 172 4.69 -4.74 -24.61
CA ARG A 172 6.16 -4.97 -24.64
C ARG A 172 6.93 -4.36 -23.48
N VAL A 173 6.29 -3.50 -22.68
CA VAL A 173 6.90 -2.72 -21.61
C VAL A 173 6.30 -3.03 -20.25
N ILE A 174 7.00 -2.62 -19.19
CA ILE A 174 6.43 -2.61 -17.84
C ILE A 174 5.26 -1.64 -17.81
N ARG A 175 4.15 -2.13 -17.25
CA ARG A 175 2.91 -1.38 -17.14
C ARG A 175 2.86 -0.68 -15.79
N TRP A 176 3.39 0.54 -15.76
CA TRP A 176 3.39 1.37 -14.54
C TRP A 176 1.96 1.79 -14.14
N PRO A 177 1.69 2.11 -12.87
CA PRO A 177 0.39 2.65 -12.46
C PRO A 177 0.00 3.87 -13.30
N CYS A 178 -1.28 4.01 -13.65
CA CYS A 178 -1.74 5.13 -14.48
C CYS A 178 -1.41 6.48 -13.87
N LEU A 179 -1.37 6.56 -12.53
CA LEU A 179 -0.92 7.75 -11.80
C LEU A 179 0.46 8.27 -12.28
N LEU A 180 1.39 7.37 -12.62
CA LEU A 180 2.73 7.73 -13.06
C LEU A 180 2.77 8.13 -14.54
N LEU A 181 1.84 7.59 -15.35
CA LEU A 181 1.74 7.85 -16.80
C LEU A 181 0.97 9.14 -17.14
N CYS A 182 0.42 9.82 -16.14
CA CYS A 182 -0.44 10.98 -16.33
C CYS A 182 0.23 12.08 -17.16
N ASN A 183 -0.47 12.58 -18.18
CA ASN A 183 -0.04 13.64 -19.10
C ASN A 183 1.19 13.27 -19.98
N GLU A 184 1.86 12.15 -19.74
CA GLU A 184 3.10 11.81 -20.46
C GLU A 184 2.85 11.49 -21.94
N LEU A 185 1.72 10.83 -22.28
CA LEU A 185 1.37 10.59 -23.68
C LEU A 185 1.05 11.90 -24.42
N LEU A 186 0.34 12.83 -23.77
CA LEU A 186 0.02 14.13 -24.36
C LEU A 186 1.28 14.97 -24.59
N LEU A 187 2.25 14.91 -23.67
CA LEU A 187 3.57 15.53 -23.83
C LEU A 187 4.37 14.88 -24.97
N ALA A 188 4.27 13.55 -25.16
CA ALA A 188 4.90 12.89 -26.30
C ALA A 188 4.25 13.32 -27.63
N LEU A 189 2.93 13.45 -27.66
CA LEU A 189 2.18 13.93 -28.82
C LEU A 189 2.50 15.39 -29.16
N SER A 190 2.64 16.28 -28.17
CA SER A 190 3.04 17.67 -28.41
C SER A 190 4.47 17.74 -28.96
N GLN A 191 5.40 16.96 -28.40
CA GLN A 191 6.78 16.86 -28.90
C GLN A 191 6.84 16.34 -30.34
N ALA A 192 6.03 15.34 -30.67
CA ALA A 192 5.90 14.81 -32.03
C ALA A 192 5.35 15.85 -33.01
N LYS A 193 4.38 16.66 -32.59
CA LYS A 193 3.80 17.73 -33.42
C LYS A 193 4.76 18.90 -33.64
N GLU A 194 5.52 19.30 -32.63
CA GLU A 194 6.45 20.44 -32.71
C GLU A 194 7.74 20.09 -33.47
N LEU A 195 8.17 18.83 -33.43
CA LEU A 195 9.44 18.37 -34.00
C LEU A 195 9.25 17.61 -35.31
N VAL A 196 8.54 18.22 -36.26
CA VAL A 196 8.19 17.58 -37.55
C VAL A 196 9.42 17.20 -38.37
N ASP A 197 10.49 17.99 -38.29
CA ASP A 197 11.73 17.79 -39.07
C ASP A 197 12.81 16.99 -38.32
N ALA A 198 12.53 16.54 -37.10
CA ALA A 198 13.48 15.74 -36.34
C ALA A 198 13.58 14.32 -36.91
N SER A 199 14.80 13.77 -36.89
CA SER A 199 15.00 12.35 -37.16
C SER A 199 14.34 11.48 -36.09
N ASP A 200 13.93 10.27 -36.46
CA ASP A 200 13.38 9.26 -35.55
C ASP A 200 14.22 9.13 -34.27
N LYS A 201 15.55 9.04 -34.40
CA LYS A 201 16.48 8.96 -33.26
C LYS A 201 16.40 10.16 -32.33
N GLY A 202 16.35 11.36 -32.90
CA GLY A 202 16.26 12.60 -32.12
C GLY A 202 14.94 12.72 -31.37
N LEU A 203 13.83 12.39 -32.03
CA LEU A 203 12.51 12.39 -31.40
C LEU A 203 12.41 11.31 -30.32
N TRP A 204 12.80 10.08 -30.63
CA TRP A 204 12.75 8.97 -29.70
C TRP A 204 13.66 9.18 -28.47
N TYR A 205 14.84 9.78 -28.67
CA TYR A 205 15.73 10.16 -27.56
C TYR A 205 15.06 11.16 -26.60
N LYS A 206 14.30 12.14 -27.12
CA LYS A 206 13.54 13.09 -26.29
C LYS A 206 12.40 12.42 -25.54
N ILE A 207 11.68 11.50 -26.20
CA ILE A 207 10.63 10.70 -25.56
C ILE A 207 11.22 9.86 -24.41
N CYS A 208 12.35 9.19 -24.65
CA CYS A 208 13.05 8.34 -23.70
C CYS A 208 13.73 9.10 -22.54
N LYS A 209 13.66 10.43 -22.47
CA LYS A 209 14.13 11.17 -21.28
C LYS A 209 13.28 10.86 -20.04
N SER A 210 11.99 10.53 -20.23
CA SER A 210 11.10 10.04 -19.17
C SER A 210 10.74 8.59 -19.48
N GLU A 211 11.03 7.68 -18.54
CA GLU A 211 10.67 6.27 -18.70
C GLU A 211 9.16 6.06 -18.68
N TYR A 212 8.44 6.83 -17.87
CA TYR A 212 6.97 6.81 -17.88
C TYR A 212 6.43 7.24 -19.24
N ARG A 213 7.06 8.23 -19.90
CA ARG A 213 6.70 8.63 -21.25
C ARG A 213 6.94 7.54 -22.28
N ARG A 214 8.12 6.93 -22.25
CA ARG A 214 8.45 5.81 -23.14
C ARG A 214 7.44 4.66 -22.98
N CYS A 215 7.15 4.28 -21.73
CA CYS A 215 6.19 3.21 -21.43
C CYS A 215 4.76 3.61 -21.83
N ALA A 216 4.32 4.84 -21.58
CA ALA A 216 2.99 5.31 -21.97
C ALA A 216 2.78 5.26 -23.49
N VAL A 217 3.78 5.66 -24.29
CA VAL A 217 3.71 5.61 -25.76
C VAL A 217 3.61 4.17 -26.26
N ILE A 218 4.48 3.27 -25.77
CA ILE A 218 4.50 1.87 -26.21
C ILE A 218 3.24 1.13 -25.73
N GLU A 219 2.84 1.31 -24.46
CA GLU A 219 1.63 0.69 -23.92
C GLU A 219 0.38 1.18 -24.65
N ALA A 220 0.26 2.48 -24.95
CA ALA A 220 -0.86 2.99 -25.72
C ALA A 220 -0.91 2.36 -27.11
N TYR A 221 0.22 2.31 -27.83
CA TYR A 221 0.29 1.70 -29.17
C TYR A 221 -0.08 0.21 -29.15
N ASP A 222 0.57 -0.59 -28.30
CA ASP A 222 0.31 -2.04 -28.20
C ASP A 222 -1.15 -2.31 -27.80
N SER A 223 -1.70 -1.51 -26.88
CA SER A 223 -3.10 -1.65 -26.43
C SER A 223 -4.09 -1.24 -27.51
N ILE A 224 -3.83 -0.17 -28.28
CA ILE A 224 -4.67 0.23 -29.42
C ILE A 224 -4.67 -0.88 -30.46
N LYS A 225 -3.48 -1.41 -30.82
CA LYS A 225 -3.34 -2.50 -31.78
C LYS A 225 -4.16 -3.72 -31.37
N HIS A 226 -4.01 -4.18 -30.13
CA HIS A 226 -4.75 -5.35 -29.65
C HIS A 226 -6.26 -5.09 -29.61
N MET A 227 -6.68 -3.96 -29.03
CA MET A 227 -8.09 -3.59 -28.91
C MET A 227 -8.76 -3.51 -30.29
N MET A 228 -8.12 -2.84 -31.27
CA MET A 228 -8.69 -2.66 -32.61
C MET A 228 -8.84 -3.98 -33.37
N LEU A 229 -7.90 -4.91 -33.19
CA LEU A 229 -7.99 -6.24 -33.81
C LEU A 229 -9.04 -7.14 -33.12
N GLU A 230 -9.23 -6.97 -31.81
CA GLU A 230 -10.14 -7.81 -31.01
C GLU A 230 -11.62 -7.40 -31.14
N ILE A 231 -11.92 -6.12 -31.44
CA ILE A 231 -13.29 -5.64 -31.68
C ILE A 231 -13.80 -5.94 -33.10
N LEU A 232 -12.97 -6.53 -33.96
CA LEU A 232 -13.32 -6.92 -35.32
C LEU A 232 -13.34 -8.44 -35.47
N ASN A 233 -14.17 -8.94 -36.39
CA ASN A 233 -14.15 -10.35 -36.75
C ASN A 233 -12.81 -10.70 -37.43
N VAL A 234 -12.11 -11.71 -36.93
CA VAL A 234 -10.81 -12.18 -37.43
C VAL A 234 -10.87 -12.57 -38.92
N GLN A 235 -12.03 -13.01 -39.40
CA GLN A 235 -12.23 -13.41 -40.80
C GLN A 235 -12.62 -12.25 -41.73
N SER A 236 -12.74 -11.02 -41.23
CA SER A 236 -13.16 -9.88 -42.06
C SER A 236 -11.99 -9.27 -42.86
N GLU A 237 -12.29 -8.68 -44.02
CA GLU A 237 -11.30 -7.95 -44.82
C GLU A 237 -10.74 -6.75 -44.02
N GLU A 238 -11.57 -6.09 -43.20
CA GLU A 238 -11.18 -4.96 -42.37
C GLU A 238 -10.17 -5.34 -41.28
N ASN A 239 -10.28 -6.54 -40.69
CA ASN A 239 -9.28 -7.04 -39.76
C ASN A 239 -7.93 -7.24 -40.46
N SER A 240 -7.95 -7.74 -41.71
CA SER A 240 -6.75 -7.89 -42.54
C SER A 240 -6.14 -6.52 -42.88
N ILE A 241 -6.96 -5.53 -43.25
CA ILE A 241 -6.53 -4.15 -43.52
C ILE A 241 -5.83 -3.54 -42.31
N LEU A 242 -6.43 -3.65 -41.12
CA LEU A 242 -5.81 -3.14 -39.89
C LEU A 242 -4.52 -3.88 -39.54
N THR A 243 -4.48 -5.19 -39.75
CA THR A 243 -3.28 -6.00 -39.53
C THR A 243 -2.12 -5.51 -40.39
N VAL A 244 -2.37 -5.28 -41.69
CA VAL A 244 -1.37 -4.75 -42.62
C VAL A 244 -0.95 -3.33 -42.25
N LEU A 245 -1.90 -2.45 -41.89
CA LEU A 245 -1.59 -1.09 -41.44
C LEU A 245 -0.65 -1.10 -40.22
N PHE A 246 -0.92 -1.94 -39.21
CA PHE A 246 -0.04 -2.06 -38.06
C PHE A 246 1.31 -2.68 -38.41
N GLN A 247 1.38 -3.62 -39.37
CA GLN A 247 2.64 -4.16 -39.88
C GLN A 247 3.48 -3.10 -40.59
N GLU A 248 2.89 -2.23 -41.41
CA GLU A 248 3.62 -1.11 -42.03
C GLU A 248 4.18 -0.15 -40.97
N ILE A 249 3.39 0.13 -39.92
CA ILE A 249 3.84 0.96 -38.79
C ILE A 249 5.00 0.29 -38.06
N ASP A 250 4.86 -0.98 -37.67
CA ASP A 250 5.91 -1.74 -36.98
C ASP A 250 7.20 -1.78 -37.84
N HIS A 251 7.08 -2.08 -39.14
CA HIS A 251 8.21 -2.11 -40.07
C HIS A 251 8.91 -0.74 -40.16
N SER A 252 8.15 0.36 -40.24
CA SER A 252 8.70 1.72 -40.31
C SER A 252 9.44 2.12 -39.03
N ILE A 253 8.98 1.63 -37.88
CA ILE A 253 9.65 1.79 -36.58
C ILE A 253 10.96 1.00 -36.56
N GLU A 254 10.94 -0.26 -37.00
CA GLU A 254 12.11 -1.15 -37.04
C GLU A 254 13.25 -0.60 -37.91
N ILE A 255 12.93 -0.05 -39.08
CA ILE A 255 13.92 0.52 -40.01
C ILE A 255 14.28 1.98 -39.68
N GLU A 256 13.75 2.55 -38.60
CA GLU A 256 13.97 3.94 -38.16
C GLU A 256 13.63 4.99 -39.24
N LYS A 257 12.51 4.78 -39.95
CA LYS A 257 11.97 5.70 -40.98
C LYS A 257 10.52 6.10 -40.73
N PHE A 258 10.07 6.07 -39.48
CA PHE A 258 8.72 6.44 -39.08
C PHE A 258 8.40 7.90 -39.44
N THR A 259 9.25 8.88 -39.08
CA THR A 259 8.96 10.30 -39.41
C THR A 259 9.09 10.60 -40.90
N LYS A 260 9.76 9.72 -41.68
CA LYS A 260 9.84 9.83 -43.15
C LYS A 260 8.58 9.28 -43.83
N THR A 261 7.98 8.25 -43.27
CA THR A 261 6.82 7.56 -43.85
C THR A 261 5.50 8.23 -43.42
N PHE A 262 5.44 8.72 -42.19
CA PHE A 262 4.20 9.24 -41.58
C PHE A 262 4.27 10.73 -41.23
N ARG A 263 3.12 11.40 -41.29
CA ARG A 263 2.93 12.79 -40.90
C ARG A 263 2.59 12.88 -39.41
N MET A 264 3.54 13.43 -38.63
CA MET A 264 3.35 13.62 -37.18
C MET A 264 2.21 14.59 -36.84
N THR A 265 1.84 15.48 -37.76
CA THR A 265 0.71 16.43 -37.61
C THR A 265 -0.67 15.74 -37.65
N ALA A 266 -0.76 14.52 -38.17
CA ALA A 266 -1.99 13.72 -38.18
C ALA A 266 -2.22 12.97 -36.86
N LEU A 267 -1.17 12.72 -36.06
CA LEU A 267 -1.27 11.98 -34.79
C LEU A 267 -2.27 12.59 -33.78
N PRO A 268 -2.34 13.93 -33.58
CA PRO A 268 -3.35 14.53 -32.70
C PRO A 268 -4.79 14.25 -33.17
N HIS A 269 -5.03 14.18 -34.48
CA HIS A 269 -6.36 13.89 -35.04
C HIS A 269 -6.74 12.42 -34.80
N LEU A 270 -5.79 11.50 -35.01
CA LEU A 270 -5.95 10.08 -34.67
C LEU A 270 -6.21 9.90 -33.16
N HIS A 271 -5.43 10.56 -32.31
CA HIS A 271 -5.61 10.53 -30.86
C HIS A 271 -7.01 10.98 -30.42
N MET A 272 -7.52 12.07 -30.97
CA MET A 272 -8.88 12.55 -30.67
C MET A 272 -9.97 11.53 -31.07
N LYS A 273 -9.83 10.90 -32.24
CA LYS A 273 -10.79 9.87 -32.68
C LYS A 273 -10.66 8.56 -31.89
N LEU A 274 -9.46 8.19 -31.48
CA LEU A 274 -9.21 7.05 -30.60
C LEU A 274 -9.84 7.26 -29.21
N ILE A 275 -9.75 8.47 -28.64
CA ILE A 275 -10.46 8.81 -27.40
C ILE A 275 -11.96 8.58 -27.59
N LYS A 276 -12.55 9.07 -28.69
CA LYS A 276 -13.98 8.88 -28.97
C LYS A 276 -14.36 7.40 -29.07
N LEU A 277 -13.55 6.58 -29.75
CA LEU A 277 -13.78 5.14 -29.86
C LEU A 277 -13.76 4.47 -28.48
N VAL A 278 -12.72 4.74 -27.70
CA VAL A 278 -12.55 4.15 -26.37
C VAL A 278 -13.66 4.62 -25.41
N ASP A 279 -14.08 5.88 -25.47
CA ASP A 279 -15.21 6.42 -24.68
C ASP A 279 -16.55 5.73 -25.01
N ILE A 280 -16.76 5.32 -26.27
CA ILE A 280 -17.94 4.52 -26.63
C ILE A 280 -17.84 3.12 -26.01
N LEU A 281 -16.64 2.52 -26.02
CA LEU A 281 -16.42 1.15 -25.50
C LEU A 281 -16.49 1.04 -23.98
N THR A 282 -16.24 2.13 -23.24
CA THR A 282 -16.33 2.17 -21.77
C THR A 282 -17.76 2.38 -21.25
N LYS A 283 -18.71 2.77 -22.10
CA LYS A 283 -20.12 2.99 -21.71
C LYS A 283 -20.86 1.67 -21.44
N PRO A 284 -21.82 1.67 -20.49
CA PRO A 284 -22.60 0.46 -20.16
C PRO A 284 -23.49 -0.01 -21.32
N LYS A 285 -24.06 0.94 -22.09
CA LYS A 285 -24.76 0.66 -23.35
C LYS A 285 -23.90 1.11 -24.52
N LYS A 286 -23.56 0.17 -25.40
CA LYS A 286 -22.64 0.39 -26.52
C LYS A 286 -23.46 0.58 -27.79
N ASP A 287 -23.24 1.71 -28.47
CA ASP A 287 -23.86 2.01 -29.75
C ASP A 287 -22.94 1.54 -30.88
N VAL A 288 -23.30 0.41 -31.50
CA VAL A 288 -22.51 -0.21 -32.57
C VAL A 288 -22.36 0.72 -33.78
N ASN A 289 -23.39 1.50 -34.11
CA ASN A 289 -23.34 2.44 -35.23
C ASN A 289 -22.31 3.55 -34.98
N GLN A 290 -22.23 4.03 -33.74
CA GLN A 290 -21.19 5.01 -33.38
C GLN A 290 -19.78 4.42 -33.41
N VAL A 291 -19.62 3.14 -33.06
CA VAL A 291 -18.34 2.43 -33.19
C VAL A 291 -17.93 2.36 -34.66
N VAL A 292 -18.83 1.89 -35.54
CA VAL A 292 -18.60 1.80 -36.99
C VAL A 292 -18.21 3.16 -37.58
N ASN A 293 -19.01 4.21 -37.32
CA ASN A 293 -18.75 5.57 -37.81
C ASN A 293 -17.39 6.11 -37.33
N THR A 294 -16.98 5.76 -36.11
CA THR A 294 -15.69 6.21 -35.54
C THR A 294 -14.53 5.43 -36.15
N LEU A 295 -14.69 4.12 -36.41
CA LEU A 295 -13.70 3.29 -37.10
C LEU A 295 -13.49 3.72 -38.55
N GLN A 296 -14.57 4.05 -39.27
CA GLN A 296 -14.48 4.61 -40.63
C GLN A 296 -13.68 5.93 -40.63
N ALA A 297 -14.00 6.85 -39.72
CA ALA A 297 -13.26 8.11 -39.61
C ALA A 297 -11.78 7.90 -39.23
N LEU A 298 -11.48 6.90 -38.39
CA LEU A 298 -10.10 6.53 -38.06
C LEU A 298 -9.36 5.98 -39.27
N TYR A 299 -10.00 5.11 -40.03
CA TYR A 299 -9.45 4.54 -41.27
C TYR A 299 -9.17 5.63 -42.31
N GLU A 300 -10.10 6.55 -42.53
CA GLU A 300 -9.91 7.66 -43.48
C GLU A 300 -8.70 8.53 -43.11
N ILE A 301 -8.57 8.92 -41.83
CA ILE A 301 -7.43 9.71 -41.36
C ILE A 301 -6.13 8.91 -41.47
N ALA A 302 -6.15 7.62 -41.10
CA ALA A 302 -4.97 6.76 -41.15
C ALA A 302 -4.46 6.52 -42.58
N VAL A 303 -5.36 6.38 -43.55
CA VAL A 303 -4.97 6.10 -44.94
C VAL A 303 -4.67 7.38 -45.73
N ARG A 304 -5.45 8.45 -45.54
CA ARG A 304 -5.33 9.67 -46.36
C ARG A 304 -4.39 10.73 -45.78
N ASP A 305 -4.40 10.90 -44.47
CA ASP A 305 -3.72 12.03 -43.81
C ASP A 305 -2.44 11.62 -43.08
N PHE A 306 -2.38 10.39 -42.58
CA PHE A 306 -1.25 9.91 -41.80
C PHE A 306 -0.04 9.51 -42.66
N PHE A 307 -0.24 8.93 -43.85
CA PHE A 307 0.86 8.71 -44.80
C PHE A 307 1.34 10.03 -45.42
N LYS A 308 2.67 10.20 -45.53
CA LYS A 308 3.26 11.35 -46.24
C LYS A 308 3.01 11.28 -47.73
N ASP A 309 3.20 10.09 -48.31
CA ASP A 309 2.98 9.80 -49.70
C ASP A 309 1.50 9.49 -49.93
N LYS A 310 0.87 10.25 -50.84
CA LYS A 310 -0.53 10.01 -51.20
C LYS A 310 -0.58 8.80 -52.13
N ARG A 311 -1.25 7.74 -51.69
CA ARG A 311 -1.49 6.53 -52.48
C ARG A 311 -2.82 6.64 -53.22
N THR A 312 -2.87 6.17 -54.46
CA THR A 312 -4.13 5.99 -55.19
C THR A 312 -4.92 4.82 -54.63
N ILE A 313 -6.22 4.72 -54.93
CA ILE A 313 -7.07 3.60 -54.46
C ILE A 313 -6.52 2.25 -54.95
N GLU A 314 -5.95 2.20 -56.16
CA GLU A 314 -5.33 0.99 -56.72
C GLU A 314 -4.08 0.58 -55.93
N GLN A 315 -3.20 1.53 -55.63
CA GLN A 315 -2.02 1.29 -54.79
C GLN A 315 -2.41 0.82 -53.39
N LEU A 316 -3.46 1.41 -52.79
CA LEU A 316 -3.96 0.98 -51.49
C LEU A 316 -4.49 -0.46 -51.50
N ARG A 317 -5.05 -0.93 -52.62
CA ARG A 317 -5.51 -2.32 -52.78
C ARG A 317 -4.35 -3.28 -52.95
N GLU A 318 -3.34 -2.91 -53.72
CA GLU A 318 -2.10 -3.68 -53.89
C GLU A 318 -1.37 -3.83 -52.55
N ASP A 319 -1.29 -2.75 -51.77
CA ASP A 319 -0.68 -2.73 -50.45
C ASP A 319 -1.55 -3.40 -49.37
N GLY A 320 -2.76 -3.87 -49.70
CA GLY A 320 -3.67 -4.51 -48.74
C GLY A 320 -4.30 -3.57 -47.70
N LEU A 321 -4.23 -2.25 -47.93
CA LEU A 321 -4.82 -1.20 -47.08
C LEU A 321 -6.25 -0.82 -47.49
N ALA A 322 -6.83 -1.46 -48.50
CA ALA A 322 -8.19 -1.24 -48.96
C ALA A 322 -8.88 -2.56 -49.36
N PRO A 323 -10.23 -2.65 -49.30
CA PRO A 323 -10.98 -3.84 -49.68
C PRO A 323 -10.64 -4.34 -51.08
N ARG A 324 -10.60 -5.67 -51.24
CA ARG A 324 -10.26 -6.29 -52.54
C ARG A 324 -11.43 -6.23 -53.51
N ASP A 325 -12.66 -6.20 -53.03
CA ASP A 325 -13.86 -6.07 -53.85
C ASP A 325 -14.25 -4.57 -54.04
N PRO A 326 -14.31 -4.05 -55.29
CA PRO A 326 -14.81 -2.71 -55.57
C PRO A 326 -16.24 -2.46 -55.06
N ALA A 327 -17.08 -3.50 -54.97
CA ALA A 327 -18.44 -3.39 -54.46
C ALA A 327 -18.48 -3.19 -52.93
N ALA A 328 -17.52 -3.75 -52.20
CA ALA A 328 -17.35 -3.53 -50.76
C ALA A 328 -16.94 -2.09 -50.42
N MET A 329 -16.32 -1.38 -51.38
CA MET A 329 -15.96 0.03 -51.25
C MET A 329 -17.15 0.98 -51.47
N ALA A 330 -18.23 0.50 -52.12
CA ALA A 330 -19.50 1.20 -52.22
C ALA A 330 -20.39 1.00 -50.98
N GLY A 331 -20.12 -0.05 -50.19
CA GLY A 331 -20.73 -0.29 -48.87
C GLY A 331 -20.04 0.51 -47.75
N LEU A 332 -20.71 0.62 -46.60
CA LEU A 332 -20.13 1.22 -45.41
C LEU A 332 -19.11 0.26 -44.77
N LEU A 333 -17.82 0.55 -44.95
CA LEU A 333 -16.71 -0.18 -44.31
C LEU A 333 -16.97 -0.39 -42.81
N PHE A 334 -16.60 -1.55 -42.26
CA PHE A 334 -16.79 -1.94 -40.85
C PHE A 334 -18.23 -2.24 -40.38
N GLU A 335 -19.28 -1.97 -41.17
CA GLU A 335 -20.68 -2.16 -40.74
C GLU A 335 -20.98 -3.61 -40.30
N ASN A 336 -20.49 -4.60 -41.05
CA ASN A 336 -20.67 -6.02 -40.76
C ASN A 336 -19.45 -6.68 -40.07
N ALA A 337 -18.40 -5.91 -39.79
CA ALA A 337 -17.13 -6.44 -39.28
C ALA A 337 -16.98 -6.30 -37.76
N VAL A 338 -17.69 -5.36 -37.14
CA VAL A 338 -17.59 -5.09 -35.70
C VAL A 338 -18.23 -6.22 -34.90
N LYS A 339 -17.42 -6.88 -34.08
CA LYS A 339 -17.84 -7.90 -33.11
C LYS A 339 -17.29 -7.52 -31.73
N LEU A 340 -18.11 -6.87 -30.93
CA LEU A 340 -17.71 -6.47 -29.58
C LEU A 340 -17.58 -7.71 -28.67
N PRO A 341 -16.56 -7.76 -27.79
CA PRO A 341 -16.48 -8.77 -26.74
C PRO A 341 -17.71 -8.79 -25.84
N ASP A 342 -17.96 -9.94 -25.20
CA ASP A 342 -19.09 -10.10 -24.27
C ASP A 342 -19.02 -9.03 -23.18
N PRO A 343 -20.13 -8.33 -22.84
CA PRO A 343 -20.16 -7.36 -21.73
C PRO A 343 -19.62 -7.88 -20.39
N SER A 344 -19.66 -9.19 -20.17
CA SER A 344 -19.11 -9.87 -19.00
C SER A 344 -17.58 -10.07 -19.05
N ASP A 345 -16.92 -9.76 -20.17
CA ASP A 345 -15.45 -9.76 -20.26
C ASP A 345 -14.84 -8.50 -19.61
N GLU A 346 -14.83 -8.51 -18.29
CA GLU A 346 -14.23 -7.45 -17.50
C GLU A 346 -12.72 -7.34 -17.68
N LYS A 347 -12.03 -8.42 -18.08
CA LYS A 347 -10.58 -8.35 -18.35
C LYS A 347 -10.35 -7.43 -19.54
N PHE A 348 -11.07 -7.65 -20.65
CA PHE A 348 -11.03 -6.77 -21.81
C PHE A 348 -11.43 -5.34 -21.43
N TYR A 349 -12.60 -5.13 -20.84
CA TYR A 349 -13.09 -3.78 -20.56
C TYR A 349 -12.27 -3.02 -19.52
N ARG A 350 -11.61 -3.71 -18.58
CA ARG A 350 -10.65 -3.09 -17.66
C ARG A 350 -9.41 -2.57 -18.40
N GLN A 351 -8.92 -3.32 -19.40
CA GLN A 351 -7.85 -2.82 -20.26
C GLN A 351 -8.29 -1.64 -21.11
N VAL A 352 -9.53 -1.65 -21.62
CA VAL A 352 -10.11 -0.50 -22.33
C VAL A 352 -10.21 0.73 -21.42
N ARG A 353 -10.68 0.60 -20.17
CA ARG A 353 -10.71 1.70 -19.18
C ARG A 353 -9.31 2.23 -18.87
N ARG A 354 -8.32 1.34 -18.78
CA ARG A 354 -6.92 1.73 -18.60
C ARG A 354 -6.38 2.50 -19.80
N LEU A 355 -6.62 2.00 -21.02
CA LEU A 355 -6.24 2.71 -22.25
C LEU A 355 -6.91 4.08 -22.32
N HIS A 356 -8.21 4.16 -22.01
CA HIS A 356 -8.93 5.42 -21.90
C HIS A 356 -8.21 6.40 -20.97
N THR A 357 -7.79 5.90 -19.81
CA THR A 357 -7.06 6.69 -18.82
C THR A 357 -5.73 7.19 -19.37
N ILE A 358 -4.94 6.34 -20.04
CA ILE A 358 -3.66 6.75 -20.63
C ILE A 358 -3.88 7.83 -21.71
N LEU A 359 -4.91 7.65 -22.56
CA LEU A 359 -5.23 8.58 -23.66
C LEU A 359 -5.76 9.94 -23.17
N THR A 360 -6.50 9.97 -22.06
CA THR A 360 -7.21 11.16 -21.58
C THR A 360 -6.57 11.82 -20.36
N SER A 361 -5.61 11.16 -19.70
CA SER A 361 -5.03 11.65 -18.45
C SER A 361 -4.41 13.04 -18.60
N ARG A 362 -4.78 13.92 -17.67
CA ARG A 362 -4.27 15.30 -17.54
C ARG A 362 -3.73 15.52 -16.12
N ASP A 363 -3.23 16.71 -15.86
CA ASP A 363 -2.64 17.09 -14.56
C ASP A 363 -3.61 17.00 -13.37
N SER A 364 -4.93 16.92 -13.59
CA SER A 364 -5.93 16.69 -12.53
C SER A 364 -5.73 15.38 -11.76
N MET A 365 -5.00 14.41 -12.33
CA MET A 365 -4.65 13.14 -11.69
C MET A 365 -3.49 13.25 -10.68
N GLN A 366 -2.89 14.44 -10.51
CA GLN A 366 -1.81 14.64 -9.53
C GLN A 366 -2.30 14.42 -8.09
N ASN A 367 -3.56 14.70 -7.79
CA ASN A 367 -4.12 14.60 -6.43
C ASN A 367 -4.64 13.19 -6.09
N ILE A 368 -4.07 12.13 -6.64
CA ILE A 368 -4.49 10.74 -6.37
C ILE A 368 -3.40 10.01 -5.57
N PRO A 369 -3.73 9.29 -4.49
CA PRO A 369 -5.06 9.12 -3.89
C PRO A 369 -5.64 10.44 -3.36
N VAL A 370 -6.96 10.61 -3.32
CA VAL A 370 -7.62 11.81 -2.79
C VAL A 370 -7.49 11.87 -1.28
N ASN A 371 -7.69 10.74 -0.61
CA ASN A 371 -7.63 10.62 0.84
C ASN A 371 -6.23 10.94 1.39
N LEU A 372 -6.19 11.76 2.44
CA LEU A 372 -4.95 12.24 3.05
C LEU A 372 -4.20 11.14 3.81
N GLU A 373 -4.92 10.20 4.43
CA GLU A 373 -4.34 9.08 5.15
C GLU A 373 -3.62 8.11 4.20
N ALA A 374 -4.22 7.78 3.05
CA ALA A 374 -3.56 6.98 2.01
C ALA A 374 -2.26 7.64 1.52
N ARG A 375 -2.28 8.97 1.29
CA ARG A 375 -1.07 9.72 0.91
C ARG A 375 -0.01 9.67 2.00
N ARG A 376 -0.40 9.88 3.26
CA ARG A 376 0.50 9.85 4.42
C ARG A 376 1.16 8.49 4.54
N ARG A 377 0.39 7.41 4.47
CA ARG A 377 0.86 6.02 4.56
C ARG A 377 1.81 5.65 3.42
N ILE A 378 1.44 5.95 2.17
CA ILE A 378 2.33 5.74 1.02
C ILE A 378 3.63 6.54 1.19
N ALA A 379 3.55 7.81 1.55
CA ALA A 379 4.73 8.65 1.74
C ALA A 379 5.63 8.12 2.87
N PHE A 380 5.04 7.71 4.01
CA PHE A 380 5.78 7.17 5.15
C PHE A 380 6.48 5.86 4.80
N PHE A 381 5.74 4.91 4.22
CA PHE A 381 6.29 3.64 3.74
C PHE A 381 7.42 3.89 2.74
N SER A 382 7.19 4.76 1.77
CA SER A 382 8.18 5.11 0.76
C SER A 382 9.46 5.69 1.35
N ASN A 383 9.35 6.66 2.27
CA ASN A 383 10.50 7.26 2.93
C ASN A 383 11.30 6.20 3.69
N SER A 384 10.62 5.36 4.47
CA SER A 384 11.26 4.32 5.29
C SER A 384 12.04 3.29 4.45
N LEU A 385 11.60 3.00 3.22
CA LEU A 385 12.32 2.10 2.30
C LEU A 385 13.66 2.66 1.82
N PHE A 386 13.91 3.97 1.92
CA PHE A 386 15.20 4.58 1.58
C PHE A 386 16.04 4.93 2.82
N MET A 387 15.52 4.67 4.02
CA MET A 387 16.26 4.83 5.26
C MET A 387 17.30 3.71 5.43
N ASN A 388 18.22 3.92 6.37
CA ASN A 388 19.16 2.87 6.73
C ASN A 388 18.43 1.85 7.61
N MET A 389 18.37 0.61 7.15
CA MET A 389 17.78 -0.49 7.92
C MET A 389 18.55 -1.79 7.70
N PRO A 390 18.52 -2.75 8.64
CA PRO A 390 19.16 -4.05 8.47
C PRO A 390 18.52 -4.84 7.33
N HIS A 391 19.26 -5.74 6.69
CA HIS A 391 18.68 -6.64 5.69
C HIS A 391 17.71 -7.65 6.34
N ALA A 392 16.59 -7.90 5.67
CA ALA A 392 15.62 -8.87 6.14
C ALA A 392 16.16 -10.32 6.05
N PRO A 393 16.08 -11.13 7.11
CA PRO A 393 16.24 -12.58 7.00
C PRO A 393 14.99 -13.22 6.36
N GLN A 394 15.13 -14.47 5.90
CA GLN A 394 13.97 -15.32 5.57
C GLN A 394 13.03 -15.44 6.78
N VAL A 395 11.72 -15.56 6.55
CA VAL A 395 10.73 -15.68 7.65
C VAL A 395 11.12 -16.82 8.60
N GLU A 396 11.54 -17.97 8.09
CA GLU A 396 11.96 -19.11 8.92
C GLU A 396 13.15 -18.80 9.86
N LYS A 397 14.03 -17.87 9.46
CA LYS A 397 15.27 -17.53 10.19
C LYS A 397 15.14 -16.28 11.07
N MET A 398 14.02 -15.56 10.97
CA MET A 398 13.77 -14.39 11.80
C MET A 398 13.59 -14.77 13.28
N MET A 399 13.79 -13.80 14.17
CA MET A 399 13.41 -13.93 15.57
C MET A 399 11.88 -14.04 15.68
N ALA A 400 11.38 -15.05 16.39
CA ALA A 400 9.97 -15.11 16.73
C ALA A 400 9.63 -14.03 17.76
N PHE A 401 8.45 -13.44 17.66
CA PHE A 401 8.01 -12.42 18.60
C PHE A 401 6.52 -12.55 18.91
N SER A 402 6.11 -11.99 20.05
CA SER A 402 4.71 -11.86 20.42
C SER A 402 4.33 -10.41 20.62
N VAL A 403 3.08 -10.07 20.31
CA VAL A 403 2.48 -8.82 20.77
C VAL A 403 1.62 -9.12 22.00
N LEU A 404 1.70 -8.27 23.02
CA LEU A 404 0.88 -8.33 24.21
C LEU A 404 0.11 -7.01 24.35
N THR A 405 -1.22 -7.12 24.39
CA THR A 405 -2.09 -5.97 24.62
C THR A 405 -2.92 -6.17 25.88
N PRO A 406 -2.87 -5.23 26.84
CA PRO A 406 -3.78 -5.21 27.96
C PRO A 406 -5.20 -4.83 27.49
N TYR A 407 -6.22 -5.61 27.86
CA TYR A 407 -7.65 -5.30 27.71
C TYR A 407 -8.41 -5.52 29.01
N TYR A 408 -9.23 -4.56 29.44
CA TYR A 408 -10.09 -4.74 30.61
C TYR A 408 -11.57 -4.85 30.23
N ASN A 409 -12.21 -3.73 29.91
CA ASN A 409 -13.65 -3.68 29.62
C ASN A 409 -13.99 -2.55 28.63
N GLU A 410 -12.99 -2.10 27.86
CA GLU A 410 -13.18 -1.15 26.78
C GLU A 410 -14.11 -1.72 25.70
N GLU A 411 -14.70 -0.86 24.87
CA GLU A 411 -15.58 -1.30 23.79
C GLU A 411 -14.83 -2.21 22.80
N VAL A 412 -15.37 -3.42 22.57
CA VAL A 412 -14.79 -4.31 21.55
C VAL A 412 -15.26 -3.93 20.16
N LEU A 413 -16.56 -3.77 19.98
CA LEU A 413 -17.19 -3.36 18.73
C LEU A 413 -18.43 -2.50 19.03
N TYR A 414 -18.54 -1.32 18.43
CA TYR A 414 -19.71 -0.46 18.65
C TYR A 414 -21.01 -1.20 18.34
N SER A 415 -21.93 -1.21 19.30
CA SER A 415 -23.28 -1.77 19.20
C SER A 415 -24.17 -0.97 18.25
N ARG A 416 -25.31 -1.53 17.87
CA ARG A 416 -26.28 -0.83 17.02
C ARG A 416 -26.82 0.41 17.72
N GLU A 417 -27.07 0.29 19.01
CA GLU A 417 -27.62 1.33 19.87
C GLU A 417 -26.63 2.49 19.97
N GLN A 418 -25.35 2.22 20.27
CA GLN A 418 -24.30 3.25 20.36
C GLN A 418 -24.13 4.05 19.06
N LEU A 419 -24.33 3.41 17.89
CA LEU A 419 -24.23 4.11 16.61
C LEU A 419 -25.42 5.02 16.31
N ARG A 420 -26.58 4.83 16.96
CA ARG A 420 -27.82 5.58 16.71
C ARG A 420 -28.16 6.57 17.82
N THR A 421 -27.80 6.24 19.06
CA THR A 421 -28.07 7.10 20.20
C THR A 421 -27.29 8.40 20.03
N GLU A 422 -28.03 9.50 20.12
CA GLU A 422 -27.47 10.84 20.08
C GLU A 422 -26.89 11.19 21.46
N ASN A 423 -25.74 11.84 21.47
CA ASN A 423 -25.15 12.40 22.68
C ASN A 423 -25.94 13.65 23.13
N GLU A 424 -25.50 14.31 24.21
CA GLU A 424 -26.12 15.52 24.76
C GLU A 424 -26.29 16.65 23.72
N ASP A 425 -25.42 16.70 22.70
CA ASP A 425 -25.45 17.66 21.59
C ASP A 425 -26.36 17.24 20.42
N GLY A 426 -27.11 16.14 20.52
CA GLY A 426 -27.97 15.63 19.44
C GLY A 426 -27.19 14.93 18.30
N ILE A 427 -25.93 14.57 18.53
CA ILE A 427 -25.05 13.96 17.51
C ILE A 427 -24.81 12.49 17.82
N SER A 428 -25.11 11.61 16.87
CA SER A 428 -24.76 10.19 16.95
C SER A 428 -23.31 9.92 16.52
N ILE A 429 -22.70 8.86 17.05
CA ILE A 429 -21.34 8.43 16.68
C ILE A 429 -21.22 8.23 15.17
N LEU A 430 -22.23 7.61 14.55
CA LEU A 430 -22.20 7.35 13.12
C LEU A 430 -22.20 8.65 12.31
N TYR A 431 -23.07 9.61 12.66
CA TYR A 431 -23.12 10.91 11.97
C TYR A 431 -21.78 11.65 12.07
N TYR A 432 -21.17 11.64 13.25
CA TYR A 432 -19.85 12.22 13.48
C TYR A 432 -18.78 11.57 12.59
N LEU A 433 -18.71 10.24 12.54
CA LEU A 433 -17.74 9.51 11.72
C LEU A 433 -17.98 9.74 10.22
N GLN A 434 -19.22 9.79 9.76
CA GLN A 434 -19.55 10.12 8.37
C GLN A 434 -19.11 11.54 8.00
N THR A 435 -19.17 12.47 8.94
CA THR A 435 -18.77 13.87 8.72
C THR A 435 -17.25 14.02 8.64
N ILE A 436 -16.50 13.34 9.52
CA ILE A 436 -15.04 13.42 9.53
C ILE A 436 -14.40 12.61 8.41
N TYR A 437 -14.97 11.44 8.10
CA TYR A 437 -14.46 10.50 7.11
C TYR A 437 -15.41 10.37 5.92
N ASP A 438 -15.87 11.50 5.37
CA ASP A 438 -16.84 11.55 4.26
C ASP A 438 -16.34 10.82 3.01
N ASP A 439 -15.05 10.96 2.69
CA ASP A 439 -14.42 10.26 1.59
C ASP A 439 -14.35 8.75 1.82
N GLU A 440 -13.99 8.31 3.02
CA GLU A 440 -13.94 6.88 3.36
C GLU A 440 -15.34 6.26 3.47
N TRP A 441 -16.35 7.04 3.88
CA TRP A 441 -17.74 6.61 3.88
C TRP A 441 -18.25 6.37 2.46
N LYS A 442 -17.93 7.24 1.51
CA LYS A 442 -18.25 7.04 0.09
C LYS A 442 -17.63 5.75 -0.46
N ASN A 443 -16.36 5.50 -0.13
CA ASN A 443 -15.65 4.27 -0.51
C ASN A 443 -16.27 3.02 0.13
N PHE A 444 -16.71 3.12 1.39
CA PHE A 444 -17.43 2.06 2.08
C PHE A 444 -18.77 1.74 1.41
N MET A 445 -19.56 2.75 1.10
CA MET A 445 -20.84 2.58 0.39
C MET A 445 -20.65 1.99 -1.01
N GLU A 446 -19.62 2.43 -1.74
CA GLU A 446 -19.22 1.83 -3.02
C GLU A 446 -18.94 0.32 -2.86
N ARG A 447 -18.21 -0.06 -1.80
CA ARG A 447 -17.91 -1.46 -1.52
C ARG A 447 -19.16 -2.27 -1.19
N MET A 448 -20.04 -1.72 -0.36
CA MET A 448 -21.28 -2.40 0.04
C MET A 448 -22.16 -2.68 -1.18
N ARG A 449 -22.27 -1.71 -2.10
CA ARG A 449 -22.99 -1.88 -3.37
C ARG A 449 -22.40 -2.97 -4.25
N ARG A 450 -21.07 -3.01 -4.36
CA ARG A 450 -20.36 -4.09 -5.07
C ARG A 450 -20.64 -5.46 -4.45
N GLU A 451 -20.76 -5.54 -3.13
CA GLU A 451 -21.09 -6.77 -2.40
C GLU A 451 -22.60 -7.06 -2.33
N GLY A 452 -23.39 -6.54 -3.27
CA GLY A 452 -24.80 -6.88 -3.48
C GLY A 452 -25.81 -5.99 -2.76
N MET A 453 -25.40 -4.88 -2.14
CA MET A 453 -26.34 -3.93 -1.54
C MET A 453 -27.02 -3.07 -2.61
N VAL A 454 -28.36 -3.08 -2.66
CA VAL A 454 -29.11 -2.33 -3.68
C VAL A 454 -29.67 -1.03 -3.10
N LYS A 455 -30.23 -1.07 -1.89
CA LYS A 455 -30.76 0.11 -1.18
C LYS A 455 -29.89 0.47 0.03
N ASP A 456 -29.76 1.76 0.30
CA ASP A 456 -28.94 2.24 1.42
C ASP A 456 -29.49 1.79 2.80
N ASP A 457 -30.80 1.53 2.93
CA ASP A 457 -31.42 1.01 4.17
C ASP A 457 -30.97 -0.42 4.53
N GLU A 458 -30.49 -1.20 3.55
CA GLU A 458 -29.97 -2.56 3.77
C GLU A 458 -28.72 -2.54 4.67
N ILE A 459 -28.10 -1.38 4.86
CA ILE A 459 -26.95 -1.20 5.74
C ILE A 459 -27.26 -1.51 7.20
N TRP A 460 -28.50 -1.26 7.64
CA TRP A 460 -28.95 -1.51 9.02
C TRP A 460 -29.55 -2.90 9.22
N THR A 461 -29.67 -3.68 8.16
CA THR A 461 -30.26 -5.03 8.19
C THR A 461 -29.20 -6.05 7.79
N THR A 462 -28.99 -6.25 6.49
CA THR A 462 -28.09 -7.27 5.94
C THR A 462 -26.62 -6.94 6.19
N LYS A 463 -26.21 -5.67 6.12
CA LYS A 463 -24.80 -5.24 6.27
C LYS A 463 -24.48 -4.62 7.63
N MET A 464 -25.31 -4.87 8.64
CA MET A 464 -25.15 -4.27 9.98
C MET A 464 -23.78 -4.56 10.60
N ARG A 465 -23.26 -5.79 10.46
CA ARG A 465 -21.93 -6.14 10.99
C ARG A 465 -20.82 -5.32 10.32
N ASP A 466 -20.95 -5.04 9.03
CA ASP A 466 -19.98 -4.29 8.26
C ASP A 466 -19.96 -2.82 8.65
N LEU A 467 -21.14 -2.24 8.88
CA LEU A 467 -21.27 -0.90 9.44
C LEU A 467 -20.61 -0.78 10.82
N ARG A 468 -20.88 -1.75 11.71
CA ARG A 468 -20.28 -1.79 13.06
C ARG A 468 -18.76 -1.90 13.00
N LEU A 469 -18.22 -2.75 12.12
CA LEU A 469 -16.77 -2.89 11.90
C LEU A 469 -16.17 -1.59 11.34
N TRP A 470 -16.78 -1.01 10.31
CA TRP A 470 -16.31 0.24 9.70
C TRP A 470 -16.22 1.38 10.72
N ALA A 471 -17.23 1.51 11.58
CA ALA A 471 -17.23 2.50 12.66
C ALA A 471 -16.17 2.20 13.73
N SER A 472 -16.09 0.93 14.17
CA SER A 472 -15.17 0.53 15.25
C SER A 472 -13.70 0.67 14.84
N TYR A 473 -13.38 0.45 13.57
CA TYR A 473 -12.04 0.68 13.01
C TYR A 473 -11.58 2.14 13.04
N ARG A 474 -12.50 3.09 13.21
CA ARG A 474 -12.22 4.53 13.32
C ARG A 474 -12.39 5.05 14.75
N GLY A 475 -12.85 4.19 15.65
CA GLY A 475 -12.98 4.46 17.07
C GLY A 475 -11.75 4.05 17.90
N GLN A 476 -11.93 4.07 19.21
CA GLN A 476 -11.02 3.51 20.21
C GLN A 476 -11.60 2.18 20.69
N THR A 477 -11.37 1.12 19.91
CA THR A 477 -11.97 -0.20 20.17
C THR A 477 -10.92 -1.30 20.06
N LEU A 478 -11.12 -2.40 20.79
CA LEU A 478 -10.26 -3.58 20.70
C LEU A 478 -10.18 -4.12 19.27
N THR A 479 -11.29 -4.07 18.53
CA THR A 479 -11.33 -4.55 17.13
C THR A 479 -10.35 -3.79 16.23
N ARG A 480 -10.18 -2.48 16.43
CA ARG A 480 -9.21 -1.67 15.68
C ARG A 480 -7.77 -2.13 15.94
N THR A 481 -7.39 -2.22 17.21
CA THR A 481 -6.04 -2.64 17.61
C THR A 481 -5.74 -4.07 17.20
N VAL A 482 -6.71 -4.97 17.33
CA VAL A 482 -6.56 -6.34 16.87
C VAL A 482 -6.33 -6.40 15.36
N ARG A 483 -7.09 -5.65 14.56
CA ARG A 483 -6.85 -5.58 13.11
C ARG A 483 -5.42 -5.10 12.81
N GLY A 484 -4.98 -4.02 13.45
CA GLY A 484 -3.65 -3.43 13.26
C GLY A 484 -2.53 -4.42 13.55
N MET A 485 -2.59 -5.12 14.69
CA MET A 485 -1.55 -6.08 15.07
C MET A 485 -1.58 -7.35 14.22
N MET A 486 -2.76 -7.77 13.77
CA MET A 486 -2.88 -8.89 12.84
C MET A 486 -2.31 -8.60 11.45
N TYR A 487 -1.95 -7.35 11.13
CA TYR A 487 -1.16 -7.08 9.93
C TYR A 487 0.24 -7.66 9.99
N TYR A 488 0.85 -7.87 11.17
CA TYR A 488 2.11 -8.61 11.25
C TYR A 488 1.96 -10.03 10.73
N TYR A 489 0.92 -10.74 11.16
CA TYR A 489 0.63 -12.07 10.65
C TYR A 489 0.41 -12.06 9.13
N ARG A 490 -0.44 -11.15 8.63
CA ARG A 490 -0.72 -11.03 7.18
C ARG A 490 0.54 -10.70 6.37
N ALA A 491 1.39 -9.81 6.86
CA ALA A 491 2.64 -9.43 6.22
C ALA A 491 3.64 -10.59 6.21
N LEU A 492 3.78 -11.32 7.33
CA LEU A 492 4.65 -12.49 7.41
C LEU A 492 4.19 -13.61 6.48
N MET A 493 2.88 -13.86 6.37
CA MET A 493 2.32 -14.84 5.44
C MET A 493 2.71 -14.52 3.99
N MET A 494 2.57 -13.25 3.60
CA MET A 494 2.97 -12.80 2.27
C MET A 494 4.47 -12.97 2.03
N LEU A 495 5.30 -12.58 3.02
CA LEU A 495 6.75 -12.68 2.90
C LEU A 495 7.23 -14.14 2.90
N ALA A 496 6.59 -15.04 3.66
CA ALA A 496 6.89 -16.47 3.67
C ALA A 496 6.60 -17.12 2.30
N PHE A 497 5.50 -16.72 1.67
CA PHE A 497 5.21 -17.10 0.29
C PHE A 497 6.28 -16.56 -0.66
N LEU A 498 6.65 -15.29 -0.60
CA LEU A 498 7.68 -14.72 -1.48
C LEU A 498 9.09 -15.30 -1.29
N ASP A 499 9.40 -15.80 -0.09
CA ASP A 499 10.66 -16.47 0.24
C ASP A 499 10.73 -17.90 -0.34
N SER A 500 9.58 -18.57 -0.53
CA SER A 500 9.49 -19.98 -0.94
C SER A 500 8.91 -20.23 -2.33
N ALA A 501 8.23 -19.24 -2.92
CA ALA A 501 7.54 -19.35 -4.19
C ALA A 501 8.50 -19.50 -5.38
N SER A 502 8.21 -20.45 -6.26
CA SER A 502 8.86 -20.56 -7.56
C SER A 502 8.44 -19.42 -8.50
N GLU A 503 9.16 -19.22 -9.61
CA GLU A 503 8.77 -18.24 -10.63
C GLU A 503 7.36 -18.50 -11.19
N MET A 504 6.95 -19.76 -11.31
CA MET A 504 5.59 -20.13 -11.73
C MET A 504 4.56 -19.74 -10.66
N ASP A 505 4.81 -20.08 -9.39
CA ASP A 505 3.93 -19.72 -8.27
C ASP A 505 3.77 -18.20 -8.14
N ILE A 506 4.85 -17.43 -8.35
CA ILE A 506 4.82 -15.96 -8.33
C ILE A 506 3.94 -15.41 -9.46
N ARG A 507 4.03 -16.01 -10.66
CA ARG A 507 3.22 -15.59 -11.81
C ARG A 507 1.74 -15.93 -11.62
N GLU A 508 1.44 -17.10 -11.06
CA GLU A 508 0.08 -17.53 -10.74
C GLU A 508 -0.53 -16.74 -9.59
N GLY A 509 0.22 -16.51 -8.50
CA GLY A 509 -0.21 -15.67 -7.39
C GLY A 509 -0.57 -14.25 -7.83
N ALA A 510 0.18 -13.68 -8.77
CA ALA A 510 -0.16 -12.40 -9.34
C ALA A 510 -1.45 -12.45 -10.18
N ARG A 511 -1.75 -13.59 -10.84
CA ARG A 511 -2.96 -13.79 -11.67
C ARG A 511 -4.19 -13.94 -10.78
N GLU A 512 -4.08 -14.70 -9.70
CA GLU A 512 -5.16 -14.87 -8.73
C GLU A 512 -5.46 -13.56 -8.01
N LEU A 513 -4.46 -12.79 -7.55
CA LEU A 513 -4.70 -11.47 -6.97
C LEU A 513 -5.44 -10.52 -7.94
N GLY A 514 -5.19 -10.66 -9.25
CA GLY A 514 -5.89 -9.92 -10.31
C GLY A 514 -7.30 -10.45 -10.64
N SER A 515 -7.53 -11.76 -10.48
CA SER A 515 -8.79 -12.46 -10.82
C SER A 515 -9.77 -12.56 -9.63
N MET A 516 -9.29 -12.44 -8.40
CA MET A 516 -10.04 -12.61 -7.15
C MET A 516 -11.03 -11.47 -6.82
N ARG A 517 -11.29 -10.58 -7.77
CA ARG A 517 -12.43 -9.65 -7.68
C ARG A 517 -13.78 -10.30 -8.00
N ARG A 518 -13.84 -11.61 -8.33
CA ARG A 518 -15.04 -12.24 -8.93
C ARG A 518 -15.84 -13.27 -8.14
N ASP A 519 -15.32 -13.98 -7.14
CA ASP A 519 -16.15 -15.00 -6.46
C ASP A 519 -16.84 -14.48 -5.20
N GLY A 520 -17.91 -13.74 -5.44
CA GLY A 520 -19.06 -13.59 -4.54
C GLY A 520 -20.35 -14.17 -5.13
N GLY A 521 -20.28 -14.93 -6.24
CA GLY A 521 -21.42 -15.47 -6.96
C GLY A 521 -21.28 -16.97 -7.25
N LEU A 522 -22.35 -17.69 -6.98
CA LEU A 522 -22.54 -19.13 -7.17
C LEU A 522 -22.51 -19.53 -8.67
N ASP A 523 -22.00 -20.75 -8.92
CA ASP A 523 -22.14 -21.63 -10.10
C ASP A 523 -21.00 -21.76 -11.16
N SER A 524 -20.57 -23.03 -11.31
CA SER A 524 -19.79 -23.70 -12.39
C SER A 524 -18.25 -23.54 -12.33
N PHE A 525 -17.43 -24.58 -12.08
CA PHE A 525 -17.38 -25.87 -12.78
C PHE A 525 -16.78 -27.01 -11.94
N ASN A 526 -17.31 -28.21 -12.20
CA ASN A 526 -16.83 -29.52 -11.75
C ASN A 526 -15.36 -29.80 -12.07
N SER A 527 -14.58 -30.15 -11.05
CA SER A 527 -13.56 -31.20 -11.13
C SER A 527 -13.39 -31.80 -9.74
N GLU A 528 -13.55 -33.11 -9.64
CA GLU A 528 -13.57 -33.90 -8.40
C GLU A 528 -12.32 -33.68 -7.55
N ARG A 529 -12.51 -32.97 -6.43
CA ARG A 529 -11.79 -33.16 -5.16
C ARG A 529 -12.64 -32.50 -4.09
N SER A 530 -13.27 -33.31 -3.24
CA SER A 530 -14.15 -32.84 -2.18
C SER A 530 -13.39 -31.95 -1.18
N PRO A 531 -13.91 -30.74 -0.89
CA PRO A 531 -14.15 -30.39 0.49
C PRO A 531 -15.57 -29.88 0.70
N SER A 532 -16.14 -30.26 1.84
CA SER A 532 -17.50 -29.97 2.28
C SER A 532 -17.83 -28.47 2.34
N SER A 533 -19.07 -28.16 1.96
CA SER A 533 -19.73 -26.86 1.96
C SER A 533 -19.73 -26.13 3.32
N ARG A 534 -19.51 -24.79 3.33
CA ARG A 534 -20.48 -23.75 3.77
C ARG A 534 -19.80 -22.42 4.20
N THR A 535 -20.06 -21.38 3.40
CA THR A 535 -20.33 -19.97 3.75
C THR A 535 -19.99 -19.48 5.16
N LEU A 536 -18.79 -18.92 5.39
CA LEU A 536 -18.45 -18.17 6.63
C LEU A 536 -17.49 -16.98 6.36
N SER A 537 -17.98 -15.79 6.72
CA SER A 537 -17.41 -14.44 6.88
C SER A 537 -15.91 -14.10 6.61
N ARG A 538 -15.72 -13.18 5.66
CA ARG A 538 -14.95 -11.89 5.66
C ARG A 538 -13.63 -11.67 6.44
N ALA A 539 -12.91 -12.67 6.94
CA ALA A 539 -11.53 -12.45 7.42
C ALA A 539 -10.45 -13.38 6.86
N ASN A 540 -10.80 -14.39 6.07
CA ASN A 540 -9.81 -15.03 5.22
C ASN A 540 -9.46 -14.06 4.11
N SER A 541 -8.35 -13.33 4.28
CA SER A 541 -7.74 -12.62 3.17
C SER A 541 -7.58 -13.63 2.04
N SER A 542 -7.99 -13.23 0.85
CA SER A 542 -7.95 -13.90 -0.45
C SER A 542 -6.66 -14.68 -0.80
N LEU A 543 -5.62 -14.67 0.04
CA LEU A 543 -4.43 -15.51 -0.10
C LEU A 543 -4.55 -16.93 0.49
N GLY A 544 -5.60 -17.28 1.24
CA GLY A 544 -5.76 -18.64 1.78
C GLY A 544 -5.70 -19.76 0.71
N LEU A 545 -6.01 -19.43 -0.54
CA LEU A 545 -5.94 -20.32 -1.70
C LEU A 545 -4.53 -20.48 -2.29
N LEU A 546 -3.62 -19.51 -2.04
CA LEU A 546 -2.25 -19.50 -2.58
C LEU A 546 -1.24 -20.21 -1.69
N PHE A 547 -1.52 -20.35 -0.39
CA PHE A 547 -0.59 -20.91 0.57
C PHE A 547 -0.67 -22.43 0.59
N LYS A 548 0.49 -23.10 0.44
CA LYS A 548 0.61 -24.56 0.47
C LYS A 548 0.60 -25.13 1.91
N GLY A 549 0.16 -24.33 2.89
CA GLY A 549 0.04 -24.69 4.31
C GLY A 549 1.35 -24.58 5.12
N HIS A 550 2.50 -24.76 4.46
CA HIS A 550 3.81 -24.60 5.09
C HIS A 550 4.06 -23.15 5.56
N GLU A 551 3.60 -22.16 4.79
CA GLU A 551 3.73 -20.73 5.10
C GLU A 551 2.98 -20.40 6.39
N GLN A 552 1.78 -20.95 6.54
CA GLN A 552 0.94 -20.79 7.73
C GLN A 552 1.61 -21.35 8.98
N GLY A 553 2.15 -22.57 8.90
CA GLY A 553 2.90 -23.18 9.99
C GLY A 553 4.12 -22.34 10.38
N THR A 554 4.89 -21.87 9.39
CA THR A 554 6.07 -21.01 9.61
C THR A 554 5.68 -19.71 10.31
N CYS A 555 4.65 -19.01 9.82
CA CYS A 555 4.21 -17.75 10.41
C CYS A 555 3.68 -17.93 11.84
N MET A 556 2.93 -19.00 12.10
CA MET A 556 2.42 -19.31 13.44
C MET A 556 3.52 -19.65 14.45
N MET A 557 4.67 -20.16 13.99
CA MET A 557 5.86 -20.32 14.85
C MET A 557 6.59 -19.00 15.11
N LYS A 558 6.42 -17.99 14.25
CA LYS A 558 7.13 -16.71 14.33
C LYS A 558 6.35 -15.60 15.00
N TYR A 559 5.03 -15.63 14.92
CA TYR A 559 4.18 -14.58 15.46
C TYR A 559 2.99 -15.14 16.22
N THR A 560 2.74 -14.57 17.39
CA THR A 560 1.53 -14.81 18.17
C THR A 560 1.06 -13.50 18.77
N TYR A 561 -0.24 -13.27 18.79
CA TYR A 561 -0.81 -12.09 19.41
C TYR A 561 -1.63 -12.48 20.64
N VAL A 562 -1.27 -11.97 21.81
CA VAL A 562 -1.95 -12.25 23.07
C VAL A 562 -2.66 -10.99 23.56
N VAL A 563 -3.98 -11.08 23.73
CA VAL A 563 -4.77 -10.03 24.39
C VAL A 563 -5.13 -10.51 25.78
N ALA A 564 -4.77 -9.72 26.79
CA ALA A 564 -4.98 -10.02 28.20
C ALA A 564 -6.38 -9.59 28.66
N CYS A 565 -7.44 -10.21 28.13
CA CYS A 565 -8.82 -9.92 28.48
C CYS A 565 -9.19 -10.43 29.89
N GLN A 566 -8.79 -9.70 30.93
CA GLN A 566 -8.82 -10.16 32.31
C GLN A 566 -10.17 -10.75 32.76
N ILE A 567 -11.29 -10.12 32.35
CA ILE A 567 -12.65 -10.48 32.80
C ILE A 567 -13.44 -11.32 31.78
N TYR A 568 -12.82 -11.77 30.68
CA TYR A 568 -13.50 -12.51 29.61
C TYR A 568 -14.25 -13.76 30.12
N GLY A 569 -13.66 -14.51 31.07
CA GLY A 569 -14.32 -15.66 31.69
C GLY A 569 -15.63 -15.31 32.40
N ALA A 570 -15.65 -14.19 33.13
CA ALA A 570 -16.85 -13.69 33.79
C ALA A 570 -17.89 -13.15 32.80
N GLN A 571 -17.44 -12.43 31.76
CA GLN A 571 -18.31 -11.97 30.66
C GLN A 571 -18.98 -13.15 29.95
N LYS A 572 -18.23 -14.23 29.70
CA LYS A 572 -18.74 -15.46 29.08
C LYS A 572 -19.80 -16.15 29.96
N ALA A 573 -19.55 -16.25 31.26
CA ALA A 573 -20.54 -16.81 32.21
C ALA A 573 -21.84 -15.99 32.26
N LYS A 574 -21.74 -14.66 32.12
CA LYS A 574 -22.88 -13.73 32.09
C LYS A 574 -23.57 -13.60 30.73
N LYS A 575 -23.05 -14.22 29.67
CA LYS A 575 -23.49 -14.02 28.28
C LYS A 575 -23.45 -12.56 27.85
N ASP A 576 -22.39 -11.87 28.25
CA ASP A 576 -22.14 -10.48 27.88
C ASP A 576 -21.80 -10.37 26.37
N PRO A 577 -22.35 -9.39 25.63
CA PRO A 577 -22.01 -9.15 24.23
C PRO A 577 -20.50 -9.04 23.95
N HIS A 578 -19.71 -8.49 24.88
CA HIS A 578 -18.25 -8.39 24.73
C HIS A 578 -17.61 -9.77 24.54
N ALA A 579 -18.10 -10.81 25.23
CA ALA A 579 -17.56 -12.15 25.10
C ALA A 579 -17.83 -12.76 23.71
N GLU A 580 -19.00 -12.50 23.14
CA GLU A 580 -19.33 -12.95 21.78
C GLU A 580 -18.48 -12.24 20.73
N GLU A 581 -18.18 -10.95 20.95
CA GLU A 581 -17.36 -10.15 20.06
C GLU A 581 -15.87 -10.53 20.13
N ILE A 582 -15.33 -10.78 21.32
CA ILE A 582 -13.99 -11.31 21.52
C ILE A 582 -13.87 -12.69 20.86
N LEU A 583 -14.88 -13.56 21.01
CA LEU A 583 -14.93 -14.84 20.34
C LEU A 583 -14.94 -14.68 18.81
N TYR A 584 -15.71 -13.72 18.29
CA TYR A 584 -15.69 -13.39 16.87
C TYR A 584 -14.29 -12.99 16.40
N LEU A 585 -13.58 -12.13 17.14
CA LEU A 585 -12.21 -11.75 16.79
C LEU A 585 -11.28 -12.97 16.74
N MET A 586 -11.38 -13.91 17.69
CA MET A 586 -10.62 -15.17 17.65
C MET A 586 -10.98 -16.04 16.44
N LYS A 587 -12.26 -16.07 16.02
CA LYS A 587 -12.68 -16.77 14.80
C LYS A 587 -12.10 -16.15 13.53
N GLN A 588 -11.92 -14.84 13.50
CA GLN A 588 -11.41 -14.13 12.33
C GLN A 588 -9.88 -14.13 12.25
N HIS A 589 -9.18 -14.32 13.38
CA HIS A 589 -7.74 -14.15 13.47
C HIS A 589 -7.06 -15.36 14.12
N GLU A 590 -6.47 -16.21 13.29
CA GLU A 590 -5.87 -17.47 13.75
C GLU A 590 -4.69 -17.28 14.71
N ALA A 591 -3.89 -16.22 14.55
CA ALA A 591 -2.75 -15.94 15.43
C ALA A 591 -3.16 -15.28 16.76
N LEU A 592 -4.44 -14.90 16.94
CA LEU A 592 -4.95 -14.27 18.14
C LEU A 592 -5.16 -15.29 19.26
N ARG A 593 -4.74 -14.93 20.46
CA ARG A 593 -4.93 -15.67 21.71
C ARG A 593 -5.53 -14.73 22.73
N VAL A 594 -6.46 -15.23 23.51
CA VAL A 594 -7.08 -14.46 24.60
C VAL A 594 -6.69 -15.10 25.91
N ALA A 595 -6.12 -14.30 26.80
CA ALA A 595 -5.78 -14.69 28.15
C ALA A 595 -6.76 -14.02 29.12
N TYR A 596 -7.32 -14.77 30.07
CA TYR A 596 -8.24 -14.23 31.08
C TYR A 596 -7.98 -14.84 32.46
N VAL A 597 -8.57 -14.24 33.49
CA VAL A 597 -8.51 -14.76 34.86
C VAL A 597 -9.81 -15.49 35.18
N ASP A 598 -9.68 -16.76 35.55
CA ASP A 598 -10.78 -17.63 35.97
C ASP A 598 -10.78 -17.74 37.50
N GLU A 599 -11.96 -17.56 38.11
CA GLU A 599 -12.15 -17.60 39.57
C GLU A 599 -13.01 -18.83 39.91
N VAL A 600 -12.43 -19.85 40.54
CA VAL A 600 -13.11 -21.10 40.89
C VAL A 600 -13.34 -21.15 42.40
N SER A 601 -14.60 -21.32 42.82
CA SER A 601 -14.98 -21.45 44.23
C SER A 601 -14.80 -22.88 44.74
N THR A 602 -14.02 -23.09 45.81
CA THR A 602 -13.75 -24.42 46.39
C THR A 602 -14.68 -24.79 47.56
N GLY A 603 -15.75 -24.01 47.79
CA GLY A 603 -16.83 -24.35 48.73
C GLY A 603 -16.64 -23.93 50.19
N ARG A 604 -15.56 -23.21 50.53
CA ARG A 604 -15.28 -22.69 51.89
C ARG A 604 -14.81 -21.23 51.89
N ASP A 605 -15.50 -20.35 51.16
CA ASP A 605 -15.10 -18.94 50.90
C ASP A 605 -13.72 -18.71 50.26
N GLU A 606 -12.93 -19.77 50.08
CA GLU A 606 -11.67 -19.74 49.33
C GLU A 606 -11.94 -19.77 47.82
N LYS A 607 -11.30 -18.84 47.11
CA LYS A 607 -11.29 -18.77 45.66
C LYS A 607 -9.91 -19.12 45.15
N GLU A 608 -9.85 -20.03 44.19
CA GLU A 608 -8.65 -20.28 43.42
C GLU A 608 -8.67 -19.44 42.14
N TYR A 609 -7.53 -18.83 41.83
CA TYR A 609 -7.36 -17.98 40.66
C TYR A 609 -6.50 -18.70 39.63
N TYR A 610 -6.95 -18.70 38.38
CA TYR A 610 -6.23 -19.29 37.27
C TYR A 610 -6.04 -18.28 36.15
N SER A 611 -4.84 -18.22 35.58
CA SER A 611 -4.59 -17.58 34.29
C SER A 611 -4.84 -18.60 33.20
N VAL A 612 -5.80 -18.33 32.31
CA VAL A 612 -6.25 -19.26 31.26
C VAL A 612 -5.99 -18.65 29.90
N LEU A 613 -5.38 -19.42 29.00
CA LEU A 613 -5.16 -19.05 27.60
C LEU A 613 -6.09 -19.84 26.69
N VAL A 614 -6.85 -19.15 25.86
CA VAL A 614 -7.74 -19.76 24.87
C VAL A 614 -7.42 -19.33 23.44
N LYS A 615 -7.82 -20.15 22.49
CA LYS A 615 -7.88 -19.82 21.06
C LYS A 615 -9.18 -20.37 20.45
N TYR A 616 -9.54 -19.85 19.29
CA TYR A 616 -10.50 -20.54 18.44
C TYR A 616 -9.77 -21.56 17.56
N ASP A 617 -10.19 -22.82 17.60
CA ASP A 617 -9.69 -23.86 16.72
C ASP A 617 -10.61 -23.94 15.48
N GLN A 618 -10.05 -23.62 14.32
CA GLN A 618 -10.80 -23.58 13.06
C GLN A 618 -11.24 -24.97 12.60
N GLN A 619 -10.48 -26.01 12.93
CA GLN A 619 -10.81 -27.38 12.51
C GLN A 619 -11.91 -27.99 13.39
N LEU A 620 -11.86 -27.70 14.68
CA LEU A 620 -12.86 -28.16 15.64
C LEU A 620 -14.08 -27.24 15.75
N GLU A 621 -14.06 -26.10 15.05
CA GLU A 621 -15.06 -25.03 15.08
C GLU A 621 -15.48 -24.60 16.50
N LYS A 622 -14.52 -24.59 17.43
CA LYS A 622 -14.79 -24.26 18.83
C LYS A 622 -13.61 -23.57 19.50
N GLU A 623 -13.94 -22.82 20.54
CA GLU A 623 -12.95 -22.32 21.48
C GLU A 623 -12.31 -23.48 22.25
N VAL A 624 -10.99 -23.48 22.31
CA VAL A 624 -10.21 -24.47 23.04
C VAL A 624 -9.29 -23.78 24.03
N GLU A 625 -9.24 -24.35 25.22
CA GLU A 625 -8.26 -23.99 26.23
C GLU A 625 -6.90 -24.60 25.89
N ILE A 626 -5.87 -23.76 25.84
CA ILE A 626 -4.50 -24.19 25.55
C ILE A 626 -3.75 -24.44 26.85
N TYR A 627 -3.85 -23.50 27.80
CA TYR A 627 -3.15 -23.55 29.07
C TYR A 627 -4.04 -23.02 30.19
N ARG A 628 -3.91 -23.63 31.37
CA ARG A 628 -4.43 -23.13 32.66
C ARG A 628 -3.32 -23.17 33.68
N VAL A 629 -3.02 -22.02 34.27
CA VAL A 629 -1.92 -21.84 35.24
C VAL A 629 -2.50 -21.29 36.53
N LYS A 630 -2.30 -21.99 37.64
CA LYS A 630 -2.74 -21.54 38.96
C LYS A 630 -1.93 -20.30 39.39
N LEU A 631 -2.63 -19.26 39.80
CA LEU A 631 -2.03 -18.03 40.33
C LEU A 631 -1.87 -18.14 41.86
N PRO A 632 -0.86 -17.46 42.45
CA PRO A 632 -0.59 -17.54 43.88
C PRO A 632 -1.65 -16.88 44.76
N GLY A 633 -2.57 -16.10 44.18
CA GLY A 633 -3.62 -15.38 44.90
C GLY A 633 -4.40 -14.42 44.01
N PRO A 634 -5.23 -13.56 44.59
CA PRO A 634 -5.98 -12.54 43.84
C PRO A 634 -5.02 -11.57 43.15
N LEU A 635 -5.23 -11.35 41.85
CA LEU A 635 -4.37 -10.54 41.00
C LEU A 635 -4.89 -9.10 40.78
N LYS A 636 -6.12 -8.80 41.21
CA LYS A 636 -6.73 -7.48 41.02
C LYS A 636 -6.17 -6.49 42.05
N LEU A 637 -5.15 -5.72 41.65
CA LEU A 637 -4.54 -4.62 42.42
C LEU A 637 -5.30 -3.28 42.29
N GLY A 638 -6.28 -3.21 41.39
CA GLY A 638 -7.13 -2.05 41.07
C GLY A 638 -8.00 -2.34 39.85
N GLU A 639 -8.84 -1.42 39.40
CA GLU A 639 -9.56 -1.55 38.12
C GLU A 639 -8.77 -0.86 37.00
N GLY A 640 -8.69 -1.46 35.81
CA GLY A 640 -7.99 -0.85 34.65
C GLY A 640 -6.46 -0.72 34.76
N LYS A 641 -5.84 -1.19 35.86
CA LYS A 641 -4.37 -1.16 36.03
C LYS A 641 -3.66 -2.13 35.06
N PRO A 642 -2.68 -1.68 34.26
CA PRO A 642 -1.90 -2.56 33.39
C PRO A 642 -1.22 -3.72 34.13
N GLU A 643 -0.86 -3.53 35.40
CA GLU A 643 -0.23 -4.56 36.23
C GLU A 643 -1.13 -5.78 36.45
N ASN A 644 -2.45 -5.57 36.48
CA ASN A 644 -3.42 -6.66 36.61
C ASN A 644 -3.45 -7.58 35.38
N GLN A 645 -2.85 -7.15 34.29
CA GLN A 645 -2.93 -7.79 32.99
C GLN A 645 -1.62 -8.53 32.65
N ASN A 646 -0.61 -8.39 33.53
CA ASN A 646 0.66 -9.12 33.48
C ASN A 646 0.50 -10.64 33.63
N HIS A 647 -0.65 -11.16 34.08
CA HIS A 647 -0.89 -12.61 34.13
C HIS A 647 -0.80 -13.29 32.76
N ALA A 648 -0.98 -12.52 31.68
CA ALA A 648 -0.89 -13.02 30.31
C ALA A 648 0.57 -13.09 29.80
N LEU A 649 1.53 -12.45 30.48
CA LEU A 649 2.92 -12.39 30.01
C LEU A 649 3.54 -13.79 29.87
N ILE A 650 3.19 -14.72 30.76
CA ILE A 650 3.64 -16.13 30.72
C ILE A 650 3.24 -16.86 29.43
N PHE A 651 2.24 -16.35 28.71
CA PHE A 651 1.76 -16.93 27.45
C PHE A 651 2.43 -16.35 26.22
N THR A 652 3.17 -15.24 26.36
CA THR A 652 3.98 -14.71 25.25
C THR A 652 5.10 -15.70 24.89
N ARG A 653 5.42 -15.78 23.59
CA ARG A 653 6.39 -16.72 23.03
C ARG A 653 7.37 -16.00 22.09
N GLY A 654 8.55 -16.57 21.91
CA GLY A 654 9.58 -16.04 21.02
C GLY A 654 10.72 -15.35 21.75
N GLY A 655 11.62 -14.74 20.97
CA GLY A 655 12.79 -14.02 21.47
C GLY A 655 12.56 -12.52 21.72
N ALA A 656 11.42 -11.98 21.28
CA ALA A 656 11.02 -10.59 21.51
C ALA A 656 9.54 -10.49 21.89
N VAL A 657 9.20 -9.47 22.68
CA VAL A 657 7.83 -9.14 23.05
C VAL A 657 7.61 -7.65 22.80
N GLN A 658 6.54 -7.33 22.05
CA GLN A 658 6.07 -5.97 21.85
C GLN A 658 4.85 -5.75 22.74
N THR A 659 4.96 -4.84 23.70
CA THR A 659 3.83 -4.43 24.55
C THR A 659 3.21 -3.17 23.98
N ILE A 660 1.91 -3.19 23.71
CA ILE A 660 1.19 -2.05 23.15
C ILE A 660 -0.01 -1.70 24.01
N ASP A 661 -0.50 -0.46 23.90
CA ASP A 661 -1.76 -0.06 24.53
C ASP A 661 -2.98 -0.41 23.64
N MET A 662 -4.14 -0.58 24.27
CA MET A 662 -5.41 -0.92 23.61
C MET A 662 -5.87 0.09 22.56
N ASN A 663 -5.34 1.31 22.56
CA ASN A 663 -5.74 2.35 21.62
C ASN A 663 -4.71 2.58 20.50
N GLN A 664 -3.69 1.73 20.41
CA GLN A 664 -2.68 1.79 19.36
C GLN A 664 -3.07 0.93 18.16
N ASP A 665 -2.66 1.37 16.97
CA ASP A 665 -2.95 0.73 15.70
C ASP A 665 -1.65 0.54 14.90
N ASN A 666 -1.70 -0.24 13.84
CA ASN A 666 -0.57 -0.47 12.94
C ASN A 666 -1.04 -0.63 11.50
N TYR A 667 -0.13 -0.47 10.54
CA TYR A 667 -0.44 -0.54 9.11
C TYR A 667 0.27 -1.72 8.44
N PHE A 668 -0.36 -2.25 7.39
CA PHE A 668 0.15 -3.43 6.69
C PHE A 668 1.51 -3.22 6.05
N GLU A 669 1.68 -2.10 5.34
CA GLU A 669 2.91 -1.73 4.67
C GLU A 669 4.08 -1.52 5.66
N GLU A 670 3.79 -1.12 6.89
CA GLU A 670 4.77 -1.02 7.97
C GLU A 670 5.13 -2.38 8.56
N ALA A 671 4.13 -3.25 8.71
CA ALA A 671 4.30 -4.61 9.23
C ALA A 671 5.27 -5.47 8.38
N LEU A 672 5.43 -5.18 7.08
CA LEU A 672 6.40 -5.82 6.19
C LEU A 672 7.86 -5.70 6.68
N LYS A 673 8.16 -4.68 7.49
CA LYS A 673 9.51 -4.36 7.98
C LYS A 673 9.85 -4.95 9.34
N MET A 674 8.92 -5.67 9.98
CA MET A 674 9.15 -6.23 11.32
C MET A 674 10.38 -7.17 11.36
N ARG A 675 10.65 -7.92 10.29
CA ARG A 675 11.84 -8.77 10.19
C ARG A 675 13.14 -7.95 10.22
N ASN A 676 13.15 -6.79 9.59
CA ASN A 676 14.28 -5.87 9.59
C ASN A 676 14.48 -5.25 10.97
N LEU A 677 13.40 -4.79 11.60
CA LEU A 677 13.42 -4.19 12.93
C LEU A 677 14.01 -5.17 13.97
N LEU A 678 13.60 -6.43 13.94
CA LEU A 678 14.10 -7.44 14.88
C LEU A 678 15.59 -7.78 14.68
N GLU A 679 16.17 -7.52 13.52
CA GLU A 679 17.62 -7.69 13.32
C GLU A 679 18.44 -6.61 14.04
N GLU A 680 17.84 -5.50 14.47
CA GLU A 680 18.53 -4.48 15.27
C GLU A 680 19.04 -5.04 16.60
N TYR A 681 18.32 -6.01 17.19
CA TYR A 681 18.78 -6.75 18.37
C TYR A 681 20.08 -7.54 18.14
N ARG A 682 20.47 -7.76 16.89
CA ARG A 682 21.72 -8.46 16.54
C ARG A 682 22.86 -7.51 16.24
N GLN A 683 22.59 -6.23 16.03
CA GLN A 683 23.60 -5.21 15.75
C GLN A 683 24.17 -4.60 17.04
N TYR A 684 25.43 -4.16 16.96
CA TYR A 684 26.08 -3.43 18.06
C TYR A 684 25.88 -1.94 17.88
N TYR A 685 25.22 -1.31 18.84
CA TYR A 685 25.13 0.13 18.97
C TYR A 685 26.09 0.55 20.09
N GLY A 686 27.35 0.76 19.73
CA GLY A 686 28.44 0.94 20.69
C GLY A 686 28.95 -0.39 21.24
N ILE A 687 28.95 -0.54 22.57
CA ILE A 687 29.59 -1.68 23.25
C ILE A 687 28.67 -2.89 23.36
N ARG A 688 27.34 -2.70 23.35
CA ARG A 688 26.35 -3.76 23.60
C ARG A 688 25.29 -3.77 22.49
N LYS A 689 24.66 -4.93 22.35
CA LYS A 689 23.44 -5.07 21.56
C LYS A 689 22.26 -4.49 22.34
N PRO A 690 21.29 -3.85 21.67
CA PRO A 690 20.12 -3.32 22.34
C PRO A 690 19.30 -4.46 22.94
N THR A 691 18.59 -4.17 24.03
CA THR A 691 17.61 -5.07 24.66
C THR A 691 16.19 -4.48 24.58
N ILE A 692 16.08 -3.19 24.25
CA ILE A 692 14.85 -2.46 24.01
C ILE A 692 15.06 -1.66 22.71
N LEU A 693 14.06 -1.69 21.83
CA LEU A 693 13.97 -0.84 20.64
C LEU A 693 12.81 0.13 20.86
N GLY A 694 13.02 1.39 20.53
CA GLY A 694 12.05 2.48 20.71
C GLY A 694 12.19 3.52 19.62
#